data_AF-A0A8J5LKW6-F1
#
_entry.id   AF-A0A8J5LKW6-F1
#
_cell.length_a   1.000
_cell.length_b   1.000
_cell.length_c   1.000
_cell.angle_alpha   90.00
_cell.angle_beta   90.00
_cell.angle_gamma   90.00
#
_symmetry.space_group_name_H-M   'P 1'
#
loop_
_entity.id
_entity.type
_entity.pdbx_description
1 polymer ?
#
loop_
_entity_poly.entity_id
_entity_poly.type
_entity_poly.pdbx_seq_one_letter_code
_entity_poly.pdbx_strand_id
1 'polypeptide(L)'
;MVWLPHHGLGNKMISITSAFLYSLLKDKVLLLFFPDYMNDLFYESFPNTTWLLPSDFPITHVTSIFDKDPNRYGNLLRDKILSNDMNITNASIPLLAYLYLHLVHNNNDYDRMFYCEDGQLLLQQFPWLLLRSNQYFIPALFLIPMFEQELGLLFPERTTVFHLLGRYLFHPSNAVWGYVTRYYQAYLANAEEILGVQIRTFAEVDLDKHSSYIMNCAISKNLLPSLDTKDVAALSDTIRVKPKAVLVTSLKSEYFERIRDTYYRNATATGEVIGVYQPSHEEKQFTEKLDHNVKALAEIYLLSLSDSLIMSQYSTFGYVAQGLGGIRPWLLVRPDDENLCLQSSTMEPCFHFPPSFECKSRRELDLGSVVPYLRHCEDKAGGSSNRIWDIKLTKHIFFSGFSAPPTLLARTVPTHAATSSSSFTNDWQPPLLIHRLRPAIHNPTFSPSSPSFSRKTLDASSFSTRCFRRHRHAATPLFSIFISRSAVHFFTVTSSLQVKKRRAYHLFRSAPSSTSAPSSHSDESDEKLRSYEALHRKCGPNTELYRESIRQLNSNRNGGGPTECNYMVWLPQHGLGNKMISISSAFLYVLLNDKVLLLFFPDYMNGLFCEPFPNTTWLLPSDFPITHVTSIFDKDPNRYGNLLRDKISVMT
;
A
#
# COMPACT_ATOMS: atom_id res chain seq x y z
N MET A 1 -2.53 10.28 -21.95
CA MET A 1 -1.36 9.43 -21.65
C MET A 1 -1.79 8.33 -20.70
N VAL A 2 -1.41 7.10 -20.99
CA VAL A 2 -1.75 5.91 -20.19
C VAL A 2 -0.47 5.43 -19.49
N TRP A 3 -0.46 5.40 -18.17
CA TRP A 3 0.64 4.82 -17.39
C TRP A 3 0.42 3.32 -17.17
N LEU A 4 1.50 2.55 -17.32
CA LEU A 4 1.51 1.10 -17.22
C LEU A 4 2.39 0.64 -16.05
N PRO A 5 1.92 -0.31 -15.22
CA PRO A 5 2.60 -0.75 -14.02
C PRO A 5 3.85 -1.56 -14.34
N HIS A 6 4.89 -1.33 -13.56
CA HIS A 6 6.13 -2.10 -13.60
C HIS A 6 6.82 -2.08 -12.23
N HIS A 7 7.46 -3.19 -11.84
CA HIS A 7 8.19 -3.34 -10.55
C HIS A 7 7.35 -3.14 -9.27
N GLY A 8 8.03 -3.09 -8.11
CA GLY A 8 7.45 -2.91 -6.77
C GLY A 8 6.73 -1.58 -6.53
N LEU A 9 5.91 -1.52 -5.49
CA LEU A 9 5.05 -0.38 -5.13
C LEU A 9 5.76 0.98 -5.12
N GLY A 10 6.95 1.08 -4.49
CA GLY A 10 7.72 2.33 -4.46
C GLY A 10 8.09 2.85 -5.86
N ASN A 11 8.46 1.94 -6.78
CA ASN A 11 8.76 2.30 -8.16
C ASN A 11 7.52 2.78 -8.91
N LYS A 12 6.37 2.17 -8.62
CA LYS A 12 5.09 2.57 -9.22
C LYS A 12 4.71 3.99 -8.79
N MET A 13 4.82 4.31 -7.49
CA MET A 13 4.48 5.65 -6.99
C MET A 13 5.40 6.73 -7.58
N ILE A 14 6.72 6.55 -7.57
CA ILE A 14 7.63 7.55 -8.17
C ILE A 14 7.44 7.70 -9.69
N SER A 15 7.10 6.62 -10.41
CA SER A 15 6.88 6.68 -11.86
C SER A 15 5.50 7.24 -12.23
N ILE A 16 4.47 7.01 -11.41
CA ILE A 16 3.16 7.70 -11.52
C ILE A 16 3.34 9.20 -11.32
N THR A 17 4.10 9.63 -10.30
CA THR A 17 4.38 11.06 -10.08
C THR A 17 5.10 11.68 -11.27
N SER A 18 6.10 10.97 -11.82
CA SER A 18 6.85 11.42 -12.99
C SER A 18 5.96 11.53 -14.24
N ALA A 19 5.09 10.53 -14.43
CA ALA A 19 4.08 10.54 -15.48
C ALA A 19 3.10 11.70 -15.32
N PHE A 20 2.60 11.95 -14.11
CA PHE A 20 1.68 13.05 -13.85
C PHE A 20 2.29 14.41 -14.18
N LEU A 21 3.52 14.69 -13.72
CA LEU A 21 4.20 15.93 -14.07
C LEU A 21 4.37 16.07 -15.59
N TYR A 22 4.80 15.01 -16.26
CA TYR A 22 4.92 15.02 -17.71
C TYR A 22 3.59 15.28 -18.42
N SER A 23 2.50 14.73 -17.87
CA SER A 23 1.13 14.96 -18.33
C SER A 23 0.73 16.43 -18.22
N LEU A 24 1.08 17.10 -17.11
CA LEU A 24 0.87 18.54 -16.91
C LEU A 24 1.65 19.37 -17.94
N LEU A 25 2.95 19.07 -18.12
CA LEU A 25 3.83 19.79 -19.07
C LEU A 25 3.44 19.63 -20.55
N LYS A 26 2.53 18.71 -20.86
CA LYS A 26 2.10 18.39 -22.23
C LYS A 26 0.60 18.53 -22.45
N ASP A 27 -0.13 19.08 -21.48
CA ASP A 27 -1.59 19.20 -21.51
C ASP A 27 -2.29 17.86 -21.85
N LYS A 28 -1.78 16.75 -21.30
CA LYS A 28 -2.33 15.41 -21.52
C LYS A 28 -3.00 14.89 -20.25
N VAL A 29 -4.22 14.36 -20.41
CA VAL A 29 -4.90 13.60 -19.33
C VAL A 29 -4.09 12.35 -18.98
N LEU A 30 -3.86 12.13 -17.68
CA LEU A 30 -3.23 10.91 -17.17
C LEU A 30 -4.30 9.86 -16.87
N LEU A 31 -4.14 8.66 -17.43
CA LEU A 31 -4.93 7.47 -17.11
C LEU A 31 -4.00 6.37 -16.59
N LEU A 32 -4.40 5.66 -15.55
CA LEU A 32 -3.60 4.65 -14.87
C LEU A 32 -4.18 3.26 -15.14
N PHE A 33 -3.38 2.37 -15.72
CA PHE A 33 -3.74 0.95 -15.75
C PHE A 33 -3.45 0.32 -14.39
N PHE A 34 -4.48 0.14 -13.57
CA PHE A 34 -4.38 -0.53 -12.28
C PHE A 34 -4.79 -2.00 -12.42
N PRO A 35 -3.86 -2.95 -12.21
CA PRO A 35 -4.21 -4.35 -12.09
C PRO A 35 -4.91 -4.59 -10.75
N ASP A 36 -5.66 -5.70 -10.64
CA ASP A 36 -6.49 -6.01 -9.46
C ASP A 36 -5.78 -5.88 -8.11
N TYR A 37 -4.47 -6.18 -8.06
CA TYR A 37 -3.67 -6.08 -6.83
C TYR A 37 -3.28 -4.65 -6.41
N MET A 38 -3.64 -3.64 -7.21
CA MET A 38 -3.51 -2.22 -6.92
C MET A 38 -4.85 -1.53 -6.71
N ASN A 39 -5.95 -2.19 -7.09
CA ASN A 39 -7.30 -1.71 -6.78
C ASN A 39 -7.40 -1.59 -5.25
N ASP A 40 -8.03 -0.52 -4.78
CA ASP A 40 -8.18 -0.18 -3.36
C ASP A 40 -6.91 0.23 -2.59
N LEU A 41 -5.79 0.55 -3.25
CA LEU A 41 -4.65 1.16 -2.56
C LEU A 41 -4.83 2.67 -2.33
N PHE A 42 -5.39 3.36 -3.33
CA PHE A 42 -5.50 4.82 -3.34
C PHE A 42 -6.94 5.27 -3.60
N TYR A 43 -7.28 6.45 -3.09
CA TYR A 43 -8.48 7.19 -3.49
C TYR A 43 -8.32 7.85 -4.86
N GLU A 44 -9.45 8.25 -5.44
CA GLU A 44 -9.48 9.14 -6.60
C GLU A 44 -8.89 10.50 -6.23
N SER A 45 -7.90 10.95 -7.00
CA SER A 45 -7.23 12.24 -6.77
C SER A 45 -7.95 13.41 -7.43
N PHE A 46 -8.79 13.13 -8.43
CA PHE A 46 -9.44 14.16 -9.23
C PHE A 46 -10.95 14.17 -8.94
N PRO A 47 -11.49 15.25 -8.35
CA PRO A 47 -12.92 15.33 -8.02
C PRO A 47 -13.80 15.06 -9.24
N ASN A 48 -14.89 14.33 -9.03
CA ASN A 48 -15.94 14.04 -10.04
C ASN A 48 -15.46 13.30 -11.29
N THR A 49 -14.25 12.74 -11.29
CA THR A 49 -13.69 11.97 -12.42
C THR A 49 -12.89 10.78 -11.90
N THR A 50 -12.39 9.95 -12.80
CA THR A 50 -11.46 8.88 -12.46
C THR A 50 -10.20 9.00 -13.30
N TRP A 51 -9.05 8.83 -12.66
CA TRP A 51 -7.78 8.61 -13.34
C TRP A 51 -7.54 7.14 -13.71
N LEU A 52 -8.45 6.23 -13.41
CA LEU A 52 -8.31 4.82 -13.75
C LEU A 52 -8.62 4.61 -15.24
N LEU A 53 -7.82 3.77 -15.88
CA LEU A 53 -8.08 3.35 -17.25
C LEU A 53 -9.34 2.45 -17.28
N PRO A 54 -10.33 2.75 -18.13
CA PRO A 54 -11.52 1.91 -18.29
C PRO A 54 -11.19 0.46 -18.66
N SER A 55 -11.97 -0.49 -18.15
CA SER A 55 -11.74 -1.93 -18.38
C SER A 55 -12.00 -2.37 -19.82
N ASP A 56 -12.80 -1.60 -20.56
CA ASP A 56 -13.09 -1.78 -21.99
C ASP A 56 -12.09 -1.06 -22.91
N PHE A 57 -11.03 -0.45 -22.35
CA PHE A 57 -10.00 0.21 -23.15
C PHE A 57 -9.36 -0.79 -24.14
N PRO A 58 -9.25 -0.46 -25.44
CA PRO A 58 -8.99 -1.42 -26.52
C PRO A 58 -7.57 -2.01 -26.56
N ILE A 59 -6.75 -1.82 -25.51
CA ILE A 59 -5.33 -2.21 -25.44
C ILE A 59 -5.08 -3.18 -24.26
N THR A 60 -6.12 -3.73 -23.63
CA THR A 60 -6.01 -4.62 -22.44
C THR A 60 -5.30 -5.96 -22.73
N HIS A 61 -5.25 -6.42 -23.98
CA HIS A 61 -4.52 -7.63 -24.38
C HIS A 61 -2.98 -7.48 -24.39
N VAL A 62 -2.45 -6.26 -24.22
CA VAL A 62 -1.01 -5.96 -24.41
C VAL A 62 -0.19 -6.06 -23.10
N THR A 63 -0.84 -6.34 -21.97
CA THR A 63 -0.20 -6.44 -20.64
C THR A 63 0.92 -7.48 -20.55
N SER A 64 0.98 -8.45 -21.46
CA SER A 64 1.98 -9.53 -21.46
C SER A 64 3.20 -9.29 -22.36
N ILE A 65 3.22 -8.30 -23.28
CA ILE A 65 4.29 -8.19 -24.30
C ILE A 65 4.72 -6.75 -24.66
N PHE A 66 4.70 -5.80 -23.72
CA PHE A 66 5.10 -4.41 -24.04
C PHE A 66 6.55 -4.25 -24.51
N ASP A 67 7.50 -5.10 -24.11
CA ASP A 67 8.91 -4.97 -24.53
C ASP A 67 9.12 -5.19 -26.04
N LYS A 68 8.18 -5.91 -26.67
CA LYS A 68 8.15 -6.20 -28.11
C LYS A 68 6.99 -5.49 -28.82
N ASP A 69 6.39 -4.46 -28.21
CA ASP A 69 5.34 -3.69 -28.85
C ASP A 69 5.90 -3.06 -30.14
N PRO A 70 5.26 -3.28 -31.31
CA PRO A 70 5.74 -2.75 -32.59
C PRO A 70 5.74 -1.22 -32.62
N ASN A 71 4.93 -0.57 -31.78
CA ASN A 71 4.82 0.88 -31.65
C ASN A 71 5.74 1.46 -30.57
N ARG A 72 6.75 0.70 -30.12
CA ARG A 72 7.79 1.20 -29.21
C ARG A 72 8.58 2.33 -29.88
N TYR A 73 8.51 3.52 -29.29
CA TYR A 73 9.17 4.72 -29.77
C TYR A 73 10.65 4.52 -30.12
N GLY A 74 11.44 3.94 -29.22
CA GLY A 74 12.86 3.69 -29.50
C GLY A 74 13.12 2.70 -30.65
N ASN A 75 12.26 1.70 -30.84
CA ASN A 75 12.38 0.77 -31.97
C ASN A 75 12.05 1.47 -33.30
N LEU A 76 10.98 2.27 -33.32
CA LEU A 76 10.58 3.02 -34.51
C LEU A 76 11.64 4.02 -34.97
N LEU A 77 12.35 4.66 -34.02
CA LEU A 77 13.50 5.52 -34.32
C LEU A 77 14.70 4.70 -34.83
N ARG A 78 15.05 3.61 -34.15
CA ARG A 78 16.16 2.72 -34.56
C ARG A 78 15.95 2.20 -35.98
N ASP A 79 14.73 1.77 -36.29
CA ASP A 79 14.35 1.16 -37.55
C ASP A 79 14.04 2.22 -38.63
N LYS A 80 14.23 3.52 -38.31
CA LYS A 80 14.04 4.69 -39.19
C LYS A 80 12.62 4.79 -39.77
N ILE A 81 11.65 4.20 -39.07
CA ILE A 81 10.22 4.32 -39.39
C ILE A 81 9.73 5.73 -39.03
N LEU A 82 10.13 6.18 -37.83
CA LEU A 82 10.10 7.59 -37.45
C LEU A 82 11.45 8.21 -37.83
N SER A 83 11.41 9.36 -38.50
CA SER A 83 12.61 10.03 -38.98
C SER A 83 13.42 10.62 -37.82
N ASN A 84 14.76 10.63 -37.98
CA ASN A 84 15.69 11.20 -37.01
C ASN A 84 15.60 12.73 -36.90
N ASP A 85 15.05 13.41 -37.91
CA ASP A 85 14.72 14.84 -37.86
C ASP A 85 13.46 15.13 -37.04
N MET A 86 12.84 14.09 -36.48
CA MET A 86 11.64 14.15 -35.64
C MET A 86 10.43 14.77 -36.36
N ASN A 87 10.45 14.77 -37.69
CA ASN A 87 9.37 15.26 -38.53
C ASN A 87 8.45 14.13 -39.00
N ILE A 88 7.19 14.18 -38.58
CA ILE A 88 6.15 13.20 -38.92
C ILE A 88 5.82 13.17 -40.41
N THR A 89 6.00 14.29 -41.14
CA THR A 89 5.74 14.31 -42.59
C THR A 89 6.67 13.39 -43.36
N ASN A 90 7.80 13.02 -42.76
CA ASN A 90 8.81 12.13 -43.31
C ASN A 90 8.68 10.69 -42.77
N ALA A 91 7.64 10.40 -41.98
CA ALA A 91 7.39 9.06 -41.46
C ALA A 91 6.92 8.13 -42.60
N SER A 92 7.44 6.90 -42.59
CA SER A 92 7.21 5.93 -43.67
C SER A 92 5.84 5.22 -43.62
N ILE A 93 4.96 5.58 -42.67
CA ILE A 93 3.72 4.86 -42.33
C ILE A 93 2.63 5.89 -41.95
N PRO A 94 1.33 5.64 -42.25
CA PRO A 94 0.23 6.45 -41.71
C PRO A 94 0.32 6.62 -40.19
N LEU A 95 -0.10 7.80 -39.70
CA LEU A 95 -0.03 8.21 -38.31
C LEU A 95 -0.52 7.11 -37.35
N LEU A 96 0.40 6.59 -36.53
CA LEU A 96 0.08 5.62 -35.49
C LEU A 96 -0.90 6.25 -34.50
N ALA A 97 -1.94 5.51 -34.12
CA ALA A 97 -2.92 6.00 -33.15
C ALA A 97 -2.31 6.22 -31.75
N TYR A 98 -1.23 5.49 -31.43
CA TYR A 98 -0.50 5.61 -30.17
C TYR A 98 1.00 5.34 -30.34
N LEU A 99 1.80 5.82 -29.38
CA LEU A 99 3.20 5.41 -29.20
C LEU A 99 3.40 4.76 -27.82
N TYR A 100 4.22 3.73 -27.78
CA TYR A 100 4.66 3.10 -26.54
C TYR A 100 6.04 3.65 -26.12
N LEU A 101 6.08 4.25 -24.92
CA LEU A 101 7.26 4.82 -24.29
C LEU A 101 7.82 3.84 -23.26
N HIS A 102 8.97 3.25 -23.59
CA HIS A 102 9.65 2.30 -22.73
C HIS A 102 10.73 3.00 -21.89
N LEU A 103 10.33 3.56 -20.74
CA LEU A 103 11.21 4.26 -19.80
C LEU A 103 11.53 3.40 -18.56
N VAL A 104 11.65 2.10 -18.76
CA VAL A 104 12.13 1.15 -17.75
C VAL A 104 13.67 1.22 -17.67
N HIS A 105 14.26 0.82 -16.55
CA HIS A 105 15.71 0.81 -16.34
C HIS A 105 16.57 0.09 -17.42
N ASN A 106 15.99 -0.84 -18.20
CA ASN A 106 16.63 -1.54 -19.31
C ASN A 106 16.34 -0.90 -20.69
N ASN A 107 15.93 0.37 -20.71
CA ASN A 107 15.74 1.15 -21.93
C ASN A 107 17.03 1.25 -22.76
N ASN A 108 16.88 1.51 -24.06
CA ASN A 108 18.00 1.73 -24.97
C ASN A 108 18.19 3.23 -25.29
N ASP A 109 19.27 3.56 -25.99
CA ASP A 109 19.60 4.96 -26.32
C ASP A 109 18.56 5.66 -27.21
N TYR A 110 17.82 4.90 -28.02
CA TYR A 110 16.73 5.46 -28.82
C TYR A 110 15.50 5.78 -27.97
N ASP A 111 15.15 4.96 -26.98
CA ASP A 111 14.06 5.28 -26.03
C ASP A 111 14.40 6.55 -25.24
N ARG A 112 15.67 6.72 -24.89
CA ARG A 112 16.19 7.89 -24.17
C ARG A 112 16.11 9.19 -24.97
N MET A 113 15.84 9.15 -26.28
CA MET A 113 15.47 10.35 -27.06
C MET A 113 14.19 11.00 -26.55
N PHE A 114 13.44 10.34 -25.66
CA PHE A 114 12.38 10.95 -24.87
C PHE A 114 12.89 12.17 -24.09
N TYR A 115 14.12 12.18 -23.61
CA TYR A 115 14.67 13.29 -22.81
C TYR A 115 15.21 14.45 -23.65
N CYS A 116 14.93 14.47 -24.96
CA CYS A 116 15.40 15.49 -25.89
C CYS A 116 14.26 16.36 -26.41
N GLU A 117 14.52 17.65 -26.59
CA GLU A 117 13.54 18.63 -27.06
C GLU A 117 12.91 18.23 -28.41
N ASP A 118 13.71 17.79 -29.39
CA ASP A 118 13.20 17.33 -30.68
C ASP A 118 12.27 16.11 -30.53
N GLY A 119 12.60 15.20 -29.62
CA GLY A 119 11.72 14.08 -29.29
C GLY A 119 10.41 14.51 -28.65
N GLN A 120 10.47 15.54 -27.80
CA GLN A 120 9.30 16.11 -27.15
C GLN A 120 8.35 16.83 -28.12
N LEU A 121 8.87 17.43 -29.18
CA LEU A 121 8.07 18.03 -30.26
C LEU A 121 7.35 16.96 -31.10
N LEU A 122 8.02 15.83 -31.38
CA LEU A 122 7.41 14.69 -32.05
C LEU A 122 6.30 14.05 -31.20
N LEU A 123 6.58 13.78 -29.93
CA LEU A 123 5.63 13.15 -29.01
C LEU A 123 4.36 13.98 -28.78
N GLN A 124 4.43 15.30 -28.95
CA GLN A 124 3.28 16.19 -28.85
C GLN A 124 2.21 15.90 -29.91
N GLN A 125 2.62 15.44 -31.10
CA GLN A 125 1.74 15.16 -32.23
C GLN A 125 0.90 13.89 -32.04
N PHE A 126 1.28 13.02 -31.09
CA PHE A 126 0.54 11.79 -30.80
C PHE A 126 -0.52 12.02 -29.72
N PRO A 127 -1.81 11.72 -29.99
CA PRO A 127 -2.87 11.87 -28.99
C PRO A 127 -2.69 10.87 -27.84
N TRP A 128 -2.33 9.62 -28.15
CA TRP A 128 -2.14 8.56 -27.17
C TRP A 128 -0.67 8.21 -26.98
N LEU A 129 -0.22 8.29 -25.72
CA LEU A 129 1.10 7.82 -25.29
C LEU A 129 0.88 6.77 -24.21
N LEU A 130 1.44 5.57 -24.40
CA LEU A 130 1.45 4.48 -23.42
C LEU A 130 2.82 4.45 -22.76
N LEU A 131 2.91 4.83 -21.50
CA LEU A 131 4.16 4.97 -20.77
C LEU A 131 4.34 3.82 -19.78
N ARG A 132 5.43 3.07 -19.92
CA ARG A 132 5.87 2.09 -18.91
C ARG A 132 7.19 2.54 -18.31
N SER A 133 7.23 2.70 -16.98
CA SER A 133 8.43 3.13 -16.26
C SER A 133 8.47 2.61 -14.83
N ASN A 134 9.69 2.36 -14.34
CA ASN A 134 9.98 2.11 -12.92
C ASN A 134 10.95 3.16 -12.35
N GLN A 135 11.03 4.35 -12.96
CA GLN A 135 12.02 5.38 -12.67
C GLN A 135 11.35 6.68 -12.20
N TYR A 136 12.05 7.42 -11.34
CA TYR A 136 11.73 8.83 -11.04
C TYR A 136 12.41 9.74 -12.04
N PHE A 137 11.86 9.88 -13.25
CA PHE A 137 12.55 10.53 -14.36
C PHE A 137 12.42 12.07 -14.40
N ILE A 138 11.76 12.66 -13.39
CA ILE A 138 11.58 14.11 -13.24
C ILE A 138 12.88 14.91 -13.34
N PRO A 139 14.01 14.51 -12.70
CA PRO A 139 15.23 15.32 -12.77
C PRO A 139 15.73 15.57 -14.19
N ALA A 140 15.51 14.64 -15.12
CA ALA A 140 15.87 14.84 -16.53
C ALA A 140 14.92 15.79 -17.27
N LEU A 141 13.67 15.96 -16.82
CA LEU A 141 12.73 16.93 -17.41
C LEU A 141 13.21 18.38 -17.18
N PHE A 142 13.89 18.64 -16.07
CA PHE A 142 14.50 19.95 -15.76
C PHE A 142 15.69 20.31 -16.66
N LEU A 143 16.15 19.38 -17.52
CA LEU A 143 17.20 19.61 -18.51
C LEU A 143 16.65 19.86 -19.91
N ILE A 144 15.32 19.78 -20.10
CA ILE A 144 14.69 20.01 -21.41
C ILE A 144 14.30 21.48 -21.50
N PRO A 145 14.90 22.28 -22.41
CA PRO A 145 14.72 23.73 -22.44
C PRO A 145 13.25 24.17 -22.52
N MET A 146 12.44 23.51 -23.37
CA MET A 146 11.01 23.82 -23.48
C MET A 146 10.20 23.71 -22.17
N PHE A 147 10.69 22.98 -21.16
CA PHE A 147 10.00 22.83 -19.86
C PHE A 147 10.52 23.77 -18.78
N GLU A 148 11.64 24.47 -19.02
CA GLU A 148 12.35 25.23 -17.99
C GLU A 148 11.46 26.31 -17.35
N GLN A 149 10.75 27.08 -18.17
CA GLN A 149 9.89 28.17 -17.69
C GLN A 149 8.74 27.63 -16.82
N GLU A 150 8.01 26.64 -17.31
CA GLU A 150 6.86 26.07 -16.62
C GLU A 150 7.27 25.39 -15.31
N LEU A 151 8.36 24.60 -15.33
CA LEU A 151 8.90 23.98 -14.13
C LEU A 151 9.41 25.01 -13.11
N GLY A 152 9.97 26.13 -13.57
CA GLY A 152 10.38 27.24 -12.71
C GLY A 152 9.21 27.93 -12.01
N LEU A 153 8.03 27.99 -12.67
CA LEU A 153 6.81 28.54 -12.10
C LEU A 153 6.13 27.56 -11.13
N LEU A 154 6.02 26.30 -11.51
CA LEU A 154 5.38 25.25 -10.69
C LEU A 154 6.20 24.92 -9.44
N PHE A 155 7.53 24.93 -9.55
CA PHE A 155 8.44 24.52 -8.48
C PHE A 155 9.56 25.55 -8.24
N PRO A 156 9.25 26.72 -7.63
CA PRO A 156 10.28 27.69 -7.24
C PRO A 156 11.35 27.06 -6.36
N GLU A 157 10.95 26.16 -5.45
CA GLU A 157 11.85 25.27 -4.74
C GLU A 157 11.90 23.90 -5.45
N ARG A 158 12.84 23.75 -6.38
CA ARG A 158 13.04 22.53 -7.20
C ARG A 158 13.20 21.23 -6.40
N THR A 159 13.46 21.32 -5.10
CA THR A 159 13.65 20.16 -4.21
C THR A 159 12.36 19.70 -3.53
N THR A 160 11.20 20.13 -4.03
CA THR A 160 9.87 19.85 -3.46
C THR A 160 8.93 19.11 -4.42
N VAL A 161 9.40 18.73 -5.61
CA VAL A 161 8.54 18.22 -6.69
C VAL A 161 7.79 16.97 -6.27
N PHE A 162 8.49 15.94 -5.78
CA PHE A 162 7.82 14.71 -5.32
C PHE A 162 7.01 14.96 -4.05
N HIS A 163 7.47 15.85 -3.16
CA HIS A 163 6.73 16.16 -1.93
C HIS A 163 5.35 16.74 -2.25
N LEU A 164 5.27 17.71 -3.16
CA LEU A 164 4.02 18.34 -3.55
C LEU A 164 3.14 17.38 -4.36
N LEU A 165 3.68 16.82 -5.44
CA LEU A 165 2.90 15.97 -6.33
C LEU A 165 2.53 14.62 -5.69
N GLY A 166 3.43 14.03 -4.90
CA GLY A 166 3.17 12.79 -4.19
C GLY A 166 2.04 12.93 -3.18
N ARG A 167 1.99 14.04 -2.43
CA ARG A 167 0.90 14.33 -1.48
C ARG A 167 -0.42 14.70 -2.16
N TYR A 168 -0.36 15.21 -3.38
CA TYR A 168 -1.53 15.52 -4.18
C TYR A 168 -2.15 14.25 -4.80
N LEU A 169 -1.32 13.32 -5.27
CA LEU A 169 -1.78 12.12 -5.97
C LEU A 169 -2.08 10.94 -5.04
N PHE A 170 -1.30 10.76 -3.98
CA PHE A 170 -1.41 9.55 -3.18
C PHE A 170 -2.21 9.85 -1.93
N HIS A 171 -3.47 9.47 -1.95
CA HIS A 171 -4.33 9.41 -0.78
C HIS A 171 -4.65 7.95 -0.48
N PRO A 172 -4.27 7.39 0.68
CA PRO A 172 -4.47 5.98 0.95
C PRO A 172 -5.96 5.67 1.12
N SER A 173 -6.41 4.51 0.64
CA SER A 173 -7.79 4.06 0.86
C SER A 173 -8.10 3.90 2.35
N ASN A 174 -9.38 3.81 2.73
CA ASN A 174 -9.78 3.50 4.11
C ASN A 174 -9.14 2.22 4.67
N ALA A 175 -8.92 1.21 3.84
CA ALA A 175 -8.28 -0.03 4.26
C ALA A 175 -6.85 0.26 4.73
N VAL A 176 -6.05 0.91 3.88
CA VAL A 176 -4.66 1.30 4.16
C VAL A 176 -4.59 2.30 5.32
N TRP A 177 -5.42 3.34 5.30
CA TRP A 177 -5.46 4.37 6.33
C TRP A 177 -5.85 3.82 7.70
N GLY A 178 -6.72 2.80 7.73
CA GLY A 178 -7.03 2.05 8.94
C GLY A 178 -5.79 1.37 9.55
N TYR A 179 -4.90 0.80 8.75
CA TYR A 179 -3.62 0.25 9.24
C TYR A 179 -2.73 1.35 9.82
N VAL A 180 -2.56 2.46 9.09
CA VAL A 180 -1.73 3.60 9.51
C VAL A 180 -2.23 4.15 10.84
N THR A 181 -3.51 4.51 10.93
CA THR A 181 -4.09 5.17 12.11
C THR A 181 -4.07 4.29 13.35
N ARG A 182 -4.48 3.02 13.24
CA ARG A 182 -4.45 2.09 14.38
C ARG A 182 -3.04 1.87 14.90
N TYR A 183 -2.08 1.69 13.99
CA TYR A 183 -0.69 1.45 14.38
C TYR A 183 -0.08 2.70 15.02
N TYR A 184 -0.27 3.86 14.38
CA TYR A 184 0.22 5.13 14.91
C TYR A 184 -0.35 5.40 16.31
N GLN A 185 -1.67 5.29 16.49
CA GLN A 185 -2.33 5.51 17.78
C GLN A 185 -1.87 4.54 18.86
N ALA A 186 -1.67 3.27 18.53
CA ALA A 186 -1.30 2.24 19.51
C ALA A 186 0.17 2.30 19.92
N TYR A 187 1.08 2.64 19.01
CA TYR A 187 2.52 2.45 19.22
C TYR A 187 3.35 3.74 19.14
N LEU A 188 2.91 4.76 18.40
CA LEU A 188 3.74 5.93 18.07
C LEU A 188 3.22 7.23 18.67
N ALA A 189 1.91 7.39 18.87
CA ALA A 189 1.28 8.66 19.26
C ALA A 189 1.70 9.20 20.64
N ASN A 190 2.17 8.32 21.54
CA ASN A 190 2.64 8.72 22.86
C ASN A 190 4.15 9.06 22.90
N ALA A 191 4.86 8.88 21.78
CA ALA A 191 6.28 9.16 21.71
C ALA A 191 6.57 10.67 21.78
N GLU A 192 7.74 11.03 22.30
CA GLU A 192 8.26 12.40 22.22
C GLU A 192 8.83 12.69 20.82
N GLU A 193 9.53 11.71 20.27
CA GLU A 193 10.16 11.75 18.95
C GLU A 193 10.05 10.36 18.31
N ILE A 194 9.84 10.31 17.00
CA ILE A 194 9.75 9.10 16.20
C ILE A 194 10.92 9.05 15.21
N LEU A 195 11.78 8.05 15.37
CA LEU A 195 12.81 7.70 14.41
C LEU A 195 12.31 6.58 13.49
N GLY A 196 12.12 6.89 12.21
CA GLY A 196 11.88 5.89 11.17
C GLY A 196 13.19 5.23 10.74
N VAL A 197 13.19 3.91 10.60
CA VAL A 197 14.34 3.12 10.13
C VAL A 197 13.89 2.20 9.01
N GLN A 198 14.17 2.60 7.76
CA GLN A 198 13.82 1.87 6.55
C GLN A 198 14.98 0.99 6.10
N ILE A 199 14.81 -0.34 6.21
CA ILE A 199 15.86 -1.31 5.92
C ILE A 199 15.50 -2.12 4.67
N ARG A 200 16.37 -2.06 3.66
CA ARG A 200 16.29 -2.87 2.43
C ARG A 200 17.66 -3.41 2.07
N THR A 201 17.77 -4.73 2.01
CA THR A 201 18.98 -5.43 1.56
C THR A 201 18.78 -6.00 0.16
N PHE A 202 19.67 -5.67 -0.77
CA PHE A 202 19.66 -6.15 -2.16
C PHE A 202 20.60 -7.33 -2.41
N ALA A 203 21.48 -7.61 -1.44
CA ALA A 203 22.37 -8.77 -1.42
C ALA A 203 22.26 -9.46 -0.05
N GLU A 204 22.84 -10.65 0.05
CA GLU A 204 23.05 -11.28 1.34
C GLU A 204 24.00 -10.43 2.17
N VAL A 205 23.63 -10.20 3.43
CA VAL A 205 24.40 -9.38 4.36
C VAL A 205 24.52 -10.11 5.67
N ASP A 206 25.67 -9.94 6.33
CA ASP A 206 25.84 -10.27 7.73
C ASP A 206 24.91 -9.37 8.55
N LEU A 207 23.86 -9.96 9.09
CA LEU A 207 22.84 -9.23 9.84
C LEU A 207 23.43 -8.54 11.06
N ASP A 208 24.47 -9.09 11.70
CA ASP A 208 25.04 -8.57 12.96
C ASP A 208 25.84 -7.31 12.67
N LYS A 209 26.69 -7.39 11.65
CA LYS A 209 27.42 -6.22 11.15
C LYS A 209 26.48 -5.15 10.67
N HIS A 210 25.46 -5.51 9.88
CA HIS A 210 24.54 -4.53 9.31
C HIS A 210 23.64 -3.88 10.36
N SER A 211 23.12 -4.63 11.34
CA SER A 211 22.33 -4.07 12.45
C SER A 211 23.17 -3.14 13.31
N SER A 212 24.41 -3.54 13.63
CA SER A 212 25.35 -2.71 14.40
C SER A 212 25.68 -1.43 13.66
N TYR A 213 25.87 -1.52 12.35
CA TYR A 213 26.13 -0.37 11.50
C TYR A 213 24.96 0.64 11.46
N ILE A 214 23.71 0.16 11.37
CA ILE A 214 22.51 1.01 11.47
C ILE A 214 22.45 1.71 12.83
N MET A 215 22.69 0.97 13.91
CA MET A 215 22.71 1.49 15.28
C MET A 215 23.80 2.53 15.46
N ASN A 216 25.02 2.26 14.98
CA ASN A 216 26.13 3.18 15.07
C ASN A 216 25.86 4.46 14.28
N CYS A 217 25.21 4.38 13.11
CA CYS A 217 24.73 5.57 12.41
C CYS A 217 23.79 6.38 13.31
N ALA A 218 22.75 5.75 13.86
CA ALA A 218 21.77 6.42 14.70
C ALA A 218 22.40 7.10 15.93
N ILE A 219 23.32 6.40 16.62
CA ILE A 219 24.04 6.93 17.78
C ILE A 219 24.99 8.06 17.38
N SER A 220 25.79 7.88 16.33
CA SER A 220 26.77 8.88 15.88
C SER A 220 26.14 10.21 15.45
N LYS A 221 24.87 10.17 15.02
CA LYS A 221 24.10 11.34 14.59
C LYS A 221 23.14 11.85 15.67
N ASN A 222 23.26 11.35 16.90
CA ASN A 222 22.40 11.70 18.05
C ASN A 222 20.90 11.46 17.78
N LEU A 223 20.56 10.52 16.90
CA LEU A 223 19.19 10.10 16.65
C LEU A 223 18.73 9.09 17.72
N LEU A 224 19.68 8.35 18.30
CA LEU A 224 19.47 7.48 19.44
C LEU A 224 20.59 7.65 20.47
N PRO A 225 20.31 7.45 21.77
CA PRO A 225 21.32 7.57 22.81
C PRO A 225 22.34 6.44 22.76
N SER A 226 23.56 6.75 23.19
CA SER A 226 24.58 5.75 23.51
C SER A 226 24.15 4.89 24.71
N LEU A 227 24.72 3.70 24.79
CA LEU A 227 24.47 2.75 25.87
C LEU A 227 25.46 2.98 27.02
N ASP A 228 24.98 2.94 28.25
CA ASP A 228 25.85 2.90 29.42
C ASP A 228 26.31 1.46 29.67
N THR A 229 27.63 1.27 29.78
CA THR A 229 28.26 -0.04 30.02
C THR A 229 28.72 -0.20 31.48
N LYS A 230 28.46 0.80 32.33
CA LYS A 230 28.75 0.76 33.76
C LYS A 230 27.44 0.64 34.53
N ASP A 231 27.44 -0.18 35.59
CA ASP A 231 26.27 -0.64 36.34
C ASP A 231 25.20 0.42 36.62
N VAL A 232 23.96 0.04 36.31
CA VAL A 232 22.64 0.54 36.75
C VAL A 232 22.64 1.97 37.32
N ALA A 233 22.53 2.96 36.44
CA ALA A 233 22.12 4.29 36.84
C ALA A 233 20.75 4.21 37.57
N ALA A 234 20.72 4.70 38.81
CA ALA A 234 19.52 4.80 39.62
C ALA A 234 18.44 5.58 38.88
N LEU A 235 17.23 5.00 38.78
CA LEU A 235 16.03 5.68 38.30
C LEU A 235 15.86 6.99 39.07
N SER A 236 16.02 8.13 38.39
CA SER A 236 15.65 9.42 38.94
C SER A 236 14.12 9.49 39.03
N ASP A 237 13.61 9.53 40.27
CA ASP A 237 12.24 9.18 40.63
C ASP A 237 11.17 10.25 40.31
N THR A 238 11.37 11.11 39.30
CA THR A 238 10.57 12.35 39.22
C THR A 238 10.10 12.85 37.84
N ILE A 239 10.29 12.17 36.72
CA ILE A 239 9.75 12.69 35.44
C ILE A 239 9.06 11.58 34.64
N ARG A 240 7.79 11.78 34.29
CA ARG A 240 7.11 11.03 33.21
C ARG A 240 7.79 11.38 31.89
N VAL A 241 8.94 10.75 31.61
CA VAL A 241 9.66 10.90 30.34
C VAL A 241 8.85 10.17 29.27
N LYS A 242 8.41 10.88 28.24
CA LYS A 242 7.79 10.25 27.07
C LYS A 242 8.88 9.48 26.31
N PRO A 243 8.60 8.25 25.85
CA PRO A 243 9.62 7.47 25.17
C PRO A 243 9.93 8.05 23.78
N LYS A 244 11.14 7.84 23.27
CA LYS A 244 11.41 7.91 21.83
C LYS A 244 10.98 6.60 21.18
N ALA A 245 10.28 6.67 20.06
CA ALA A 245 9.83 5.51 19.32
C ALA A 245 10.72 5.27 18.09
N VAL A 246 11.20 4.04 17.91
CA VAL A 246 11.93 3.59 16.73
C VAL A 246 11.00 2.72 15.90
N LEU A 247 10.60 3.21 14.74
CA LEU A 247 9.79 2.49 13.78
C LEU A 247 10.68 1.78 12.76
N VAL A 248 10.80 0.46 12.85
CA VAL A 248 11.60 -0.36 11.93
C VAL A 248 10.70 -0.94 10.85
N THR A 249 11.03 -0.71 9.58
CA THR A 249 10.38 -1.37 8.43
C THR A 249 11.41 -2.19 7.66
N SER A 250 11.19 -3.49 7.57
CA SER A 250 12.10 -4.45 6.97
C SER A 250 11.32 -5.71 6.59
N LEU A 251 11.75 -6.40 5.53
CA LEU A 251 11.24 -7.75 5.26
C LEU A 251 11.64 -8.75 6.36
N LYS A 252 12.82 -8.53 6.96
CA LYS A 252 13.44 -9.39 7.99
C LYS A 252 13.14 -8.84 9.38
N SER A 253 12.47 -9.61 10.25
CA SER A 253 12.16 -9.19 11.64
C SER A 253 13.39 -9.12 12.52
N GLU A 254 14.46 -9.81 12.14
CA GLU A 254 15.70 -9.92 12.92
C GLU A 254 16.34 -8.55 13.19
N TYR A 255 16.18 -7.58 12.28
CA TYR A 255 16.64 -6.21 12.52
C TYR A 255 15.90 -5.54 13.69
N PHE A 256 14.58 -5.66 13.72
CA PHE A 256 13.75 -5.14 14.80
C PHE A 256 14.10 -5.82 16.12
N GLU A 257 14.20 -7.14 16.12
CA GLU A 257 14.52 -7.92 17.31
C GLU A 257 15.85 -7.50 17.91
N ARG A 258 16.87 -7.29 17.07
CA ARG A 258 18.21 -6.88 17.52
C ARG A 258 18.23 -5.46 18.09
N ILE A 259 17.63 -4.50 17.40
CA ILE A 259 17.57 -3.10 17.87
C ILE A 259 16.79 -3.04 19.20
N ARG A 260 15.65 -3.74 19.27
CA ARG A 260 14.83 -3.84 20.49
C ARG A 260 15.61 -4.46 21.64
N ASP A 261 16.24 -5.62 21.41
CA ASP A 261 16.94 -6.36 22.44
C ASP A 261 18.15 -5.57 22.99
N THR A 262 18.83 -4.79 22.15
CA THR A 262 19.93 -3.92 22.57
C THR A 262 19.46 -2.86 23.58
N TYR A 263 18.37 -2.14 23.30
CA TYR A 263 17.83 -1.12 24.22
C TYR A 263 17.04 -1.72 25.38
N TYR A 264 16.59 -2.97 25.27
CA TYR A 264 15.93 -3.68 26.36
C TYR A 264 16.93 -4.19 27.41
N ARG A 265 18.14 -4.60 26.99
CA ARG A 265 19.15 -5.20 27.88
C ARG A 265 20.12 -4.19 28.49
N ASN A 266 20.25 -3.00 27.92
CA ASN A 266 21.23 -2.00 28.34
C ASN A 266 20.55 -0.68 28.69
N ALA A 267 21.05 0.01 29.71
CA ALA A 267 20.60 1.36 30.04
C ALA A 267 21.12 2.38 29.01
N THR A 268 20.35 3.44 28.77
CA THR A 268 20.79 4.57 27.94
C THR A 268 21.61 5.54 28.77
N ALA A 269 22.70 6.07 28.22
CA ALA A 269 23.58 7.02 28.92
C ALA A 269 22.88 8.35 29.25
N THR A 270 21.81 8.68 28.52
CA THR A 270 21.00 9.89 28.71
C THR A 270 19.81 9.67 29.64
N GLY A 271 19.48 8.42 30.00
CA GLY A 271 18.25 8.06 30.71
C GLY A 271 16.98 8.09 29.84
N GLU A 272 17.10 8.34 28.54
CA GLU A 272 15.97 8.30 27.60
C GLU A 272 15.38 6.88 27.48
N VAL A 273 14.06 6.79 27.43
CA VAL A 273 13.34 5.52 27.25
C VAL A 273 13.13 5.28 25.75
N ILE A 274 13.62 4.15 25.22
CA ILE A 274 13.51 3.80 23.80
C ILE A 274 12.52 2.66 23.62
N GLY A 275 11.45 2.91 22.87
CA GLY A 275 10.50 1.90 22.41
C GLY A 275 10.78 1.55 20.95
N VAL A 276 10.95 0.27 20.62
CA VAL A 276 11.21 -0.19 19.25
C VAL A 276 10.00 -0.96 18.75
N TYR A 277 9.56 -0.69 17.52
CA TYR A 277 8.32 -1.22 16.95
C TYR A 277 8.50 -1.59 15.47
N GLN A 278 7.88 -2.69 15.03
CA GLN A 278 7.83 -3.10 13.63
C GLN A 278 6.39 -3.46 13.23
N PRO A 279 5.82 -2.83 12.18
CA PRO A 279 4.43 -3.08 11.78
C PRO A 279 4.21 -4.46 11.17
N SER A 280 5.10 -4.90 10.30
CA SER A 280 5.04 -6.22 9.67
C SER A 280 6.43 -6.77 9.35
N HIS A 281 6.49 -8.08 9.10
CA HIS A 281 7.70 -8.82 8.75
C HIS A 281 7.38 -9.86 7.66
N GLU A 282 7.16 -9.39 6.43
CA GLU A 282 6.64 -10.24 5.35
C GLU A 282 7.65 -11.29 4.80
N GLU A 283 8.92 -11.26 5.25
CA GLU A 283 10.08 -12.09 4.85
C GLU A 283 10.48 -11.99 3.36
N LYS A 284 9.48 -12.01 2.47
CA LYS A 284 9.60 -11.96 1.02
C LYS A 284 8.69 -10.87 0.45
N GLN A 285 9.12 -10.31 -0.68
CA GLN A 285 8.34 -9.30 -1.40
C GLN A 285 7.32 -9.97 -2.32
N PHE A 286 6.03 -9.66 -2.17
CA PHE A 286 4.95 -10.16 -3.03
C PHE A 286 4.20 -9.02 -3.73
N THR A 287 4.87 -8.40 -4.71
CA THR A 287 4.41 -7.20 -5.43
C THR A 287 3.02 -7.31 -6.08
N GLU A 288 2.58 -8.52 -6.42
CA GLU A 288 1.30 -8.79 -7.12
C GLU A 288 0.19 -9.23 -6.16
N LYS A 289 0.37 -9.05 -4.84
CA LYS A 289 -0.66 -9.36 -3.82
C LYS A 289 -1.18 -8.08 -3.18
N LEU A 290 -2.49 -7.90 -3.22
CA LEU A 290 -3.16 -6.74 -2.62
C LEU A 290 -2.86 -6.60 -1.12
N ASP A 291 -3.05 -7.66 -0.34
CA ASP A 291 -2.80 -7.65 1.11
C ASP A 291 -1.35 -7.26 1.47
N HIS A 292 -0.38 -7.66 0.64
CA HIS A 292 1.02 -7.30 0.80
C HIS A 292 1.23 -5.81 0.52
N ASN A 293 0.68 -5.32 -0.59
CA ASN A 293 0.79 -3.92 -0.98
C ASN A 293 0.06 -2.97 -0.02
N VAL A 294 -1.05 -3.38 0.59
CA VAL A 294 -1.77 -2.60 1.62
C VAL A 294 -0.87 -2.36 2.84
N LYS A 295 -0.19 -3.41 3.33
CA LYS A 295 0.76 -3.29 4.44
C LYS A 295 1.99 -2.47 4.06
N ALA A 296 2.55 -2.73 2.88
CA ALA A 296 3.70 -1.99 2.36
C ALA A 296 3.39 -0.49 2.23
N LEU A 297 2.20 -0.13 1.73
CA LEU A 297 1.77 1.27 1.66
C LEU A 297 1.56 1.87 3.05
N ALA A 298 0.95 1.13 3.98
CA ALA A 298 0.79 1.60 5.35
C ALA A 298 2.14 1.87 6.03
N GLU A 299 3.14 1.02 5.81
CA GLU A 299 4.51 1.23 6.31
C GLU A 299 5.19 2.47 5.71
N ILE A 300 5.04 2.72 4.40
CA ILE A 300 5.51 3.96 3.75
C ILE A 300 4.91 5.18 4.46
N TYR A 301 3.60 5.16 4.72
CA TYR A 301 2.93 6.26 5.41
C TYR A 301 3.39 6.40 6.86
N LEU A 302 3.55 5.30 7.60
CA LEU A 302 4.05 5.35 8.97
C LEU A 302 5.47 5.94 9.05
N LEU A 303 6.36 5.59 8.13
CA LEU A 303 7.69 6.20 8.01
C LEU A 303 7.62 7.69 7.66
N SER A 304 6.68 8.10 6.80
CA SER A 304 6.50 9.52 6.46
C SER A 304 6.00 10.38 7.62
N LEU A 305 5.50 9.76 8.69
CA LEU A 305 5.06 10.42 9.93
C LEU A 305 6.17 10.49 10.99
N SER A 306 7.39 10.04 10.68
CA SER A 306 8.54 10.12 11.58
C SER A 306 9.16 11.53 11.58
N ASP A 307 9.76 11.93 12.70
CA ASP A 307 10.47 13.20 12.83
C ASP A 307 11.85 13.15 12.14
N SER A 308 12.51 12.00 12.24
CA SER A 308 13.77 11.68 11.57
C SER A 308 13.67 10.33 10.86
N LEU A 309 14.41 10.16 9.76
CA LEU A 309 14.39 8.94 8.95
C LEU A 309 15.80 8.48 8.61
N ILE A 310 16.12 7.23 8.93
CA ILE A 310 17.26 6.49 8.39
C ILE A 310 16.75 5.60 7.26
N MET A 311 17.46 5.54 6.13
CA MET A 311 17.05 4.67 5.03
C MET A 311 18.22 3.98 4.32
N SER A 312 17.90 2.84 3.69
CA SER A 312 18.83 2.08 2.86
C SER A 312 19.01 2.71 1.47
N GLN A 313 20.21 2.64 0.92
CA GLN A 313 20.54 3.10 -0.44
C GLN A 313 19.66 2.43 -1.51
N TYR A 314 19.40 3.10 -2.64
CA TYR A 314 18.61 2.61 -3.78
C TYR A 314 17.15 2.22 -3.48
N SER A 315 16.68 2.39 -2.23
CA SER A 315 15.35 1.96 -1.83
C SER A 315 14.29 2.98 -2.22
N THR A 316 13.57 2.70 -3.32
CA THR A 316 12.44 3.55 -3.75
C THR A 316 11.29 3.54 -2.73
N PHE A 317 11.20 2.53 -1.87
CA PHE A 317 10.30 2.53 -0.71
C PHE A 317 10.63 3.69 0.25
N GLY A 318 11.92 3.87 0.55
CA GLY A 318 12.41 4.98 1.38
C GLY A 318 12.21 6.33 0.71
N TYR A 319 12.43 6.45 -0.60
CA TYR A 319 12.21 7.72 -1.31
C TYR A 319 10.76 8.18 -1.26
N VAL A 320 9.79 7.26 -1.35
CA VAL A 320 8.38 7.63 -1.23
C VAL A 320 8.09 8.12 0.19
N ALA A 321 8.54 7.40 1.22
CA ALA A 321 8.33 7.78 2.61
C ALA A 321 8.94 9.15 2.95
N GLN A 322 10.21 9.36 2.59
CA GLN A 322 10.91 10.64 2.83
C GLN A 322 10.20 11.79 2.10
N GLY A 323 9.72 11.53 0.87
CA GLY A 323 9.13 12.53 0.01
C GLY A 323 7.74 12.95 0.50
N LEU A 324 6.90 11.99 0.87
CA LEU A 324 5.59 12.26 1.48
C LEU A 324 5.74 13.01 2.81
N GLY A 325 6.71 12.63 3.63
CA GLY A 325 6.97 13.27 4.93
C GLY A 325 7.68 14.61 4.84
N GLY A 326 8.28 14.94 3.69
CA GLY A 326 9.12 16.12 3.54
C GLY A 326 10.43 16.02 4.34
N ILE A 327 10.93 14.80 4.53
CA ILE A 327 12.05 14.48 5.43
C ILE A 327 13.34 14.38 4.59
N ARG A 328 14.42 15.01 5.06
CA ARG A 328 15.78 14.78 4.55
C ARG A 328 16.38 13.60 5.33
N PRO A 329 16.49 12.41 4.74
CA PRO A 329 16.88 11.22 5.49
C PRO A 329 18.39 11.16 5.73
N TRP A 330 18.77 10.33 6.69
CA TRP A 330 20.11 9.80 6.84
C TRP A 330 20.26 8.52 6.01
N LEU A 331 21.08 8.60 4.97
CA LEU A 331 21.37 7.51 4.06
C LEU A 331 22.49 6.65 4.63
N LEU A 332 22.24 5.35 4.71
CA LEU A 332 23.23 4.35 5.10
C LEU A 332 24.28 4.19 3.98
N VAL A 333 25.43 4.86 4.08
CA VAL A 333 26.53 4.77 3.10
C VAL A 333 27.48 3.62 3.40
N ARG A 334 27.91 2.84 2.39
CA ARG A 334 28.78 1.66 2.57
C ARG A 334 29.89 1.92 3.61
N PRO A 335 30.14 0.95 4.50
CA PRO A 335 31.07 1.09 5.62
C PRO A 335 32.53 1.06 5.12
N ASP A 336 33.00 2.17 4.58
CA ASP A 336 34.43 2.47 4.47
C ASP A 336 34.75 3.56 5.53
N ASP A 337 35.12 3.05 6.71
CA ASP A 337 35.81 3.58 7.91
C ASP A 337 35.66 5.02 8.48
N GLU A 338 34.90 5.96 7.93
CA GLU A 338 34.75 7.28 8.61
C GLU A 338 33.33 7.84 8.69
N ASN A 339 32.44 7.53 7.73
CA ASN A 339 31.08 8.09 7.70
C ASN A 339 30.02 7.00 7.58
N LEU A 340 29.51 6.54 8.73
CA LEU A 340 28.48 5.51 8.82
C LEU A 340 27.19 5.86 8.07
N CYS A 341 26.83 7.14 8.04
CA CYS A 341 25.70 7.61 7.25
C CYS A 341 25.82 9.10 6.96
N LEU A 342 25.17 9.51 5.87
CA LEU A 342 25.17 10.88 5.35
C LEU A 342 23.74 11.42 5.34
N GLN A 343 23.55 12.66 5.79
CA GLN A 343 22.27 13.33 5.60
C GLN A 343 22.10 13.76 4.14
N SER A 344 21.03 13.31 3.49
CA SER A 344 20.76 13.71 2.11
C SER A 344 20.56 15.22 2.02
N SER A 345 21.04 15.81 0.93
CA SER A 345 20.91 17.24 0.64
C SER A 345 19.46 17.66 0.43
N THR A 346 18.59 16.75 -0.02
CA THR A 346 17.17 17.02 -0.28
C THR A 346 16.28 15.81 0.00
N MET A 347 14.97 16.07 0.06
CA MET A 347 13.94 15.04 0.18
C MET A 347 13.51 14.44 -1.17
N GLU A 348 14.13 14.84 -2.29
CA GLU A 348 13.77 14.32 -3.61
C GLU A 348 14.17 12.84 -3.80
N PRO A 349 13.42 12.04 -4.56
CA PRO A 349 13.87 10.71 -4.99
C PRO A 349 15.06 10.80 -5.95
N CYS A 350 15.86 9.75 -6.01
CA CYS A 350 16.94 9.61 -7.00
C CYS A 350 16.41 9.04 -8.33
N PHE A 351 16.89 9.58 -9.46
CA PHE A 351 16.73 8.96 -10.77
C PHE A 351 17.91 8.02 -11.04
N HIS A 352 17.67 6.70 -10.94
CA HIS A 352 18.72 5.67 -11.03
C HIS A 352 19.27 5.42 -12.44
N PHE A 353 18.45 5.60 -13.48
CA PHE A 353 18.83 5.30 -14.86
C PHE A 353 18.48 6.45 -15.83
N PRO A 354 19.08 7.64 -15.66
CA PRO A 354 18.91 8.76 -16.58
C PRO A 354 19.64 8.53 -17.90
N PRO A 355 19.35 9.35 -18.93
CA PRO A 355 20.17 9.37 -20.13
C PRO A 355 21.60 9.82 -19.77
N SER A 356 22.58 9.35 -20.54
CA SER A 356 23.99 9.69 -20.35
C SER A 356 24.57 10.41 -21.57
N PHE A 357 23.75 11.14 -22.33
CA PHE A 357 24.18 11.80 -23.56
C PHE A 357 23.58 13.19 -23.75
N GLU A 358 24.30 14.03 -24.49
CA GLU A 358 23.80 15.30 -25.01
C GLU A 358 22.96 15.08 -26.28
N CYS A 359 21.73 15.61 -26.31
CA CYS A 359 20.76 15.36 -27.39
C CYS A 359 21.26 15.72 -28.80
N LYS A 360 21.98 16.84 -28.95
CA LYS A 360 22.43 17.34 -30.27
C LYS A 360 23.67 16.61 -30.78
N SER A 361 24.69 16.46 -29.93
CA SER A 361 25.96 15.85 -30.32
C SER A 361 25.98 14.34 -30.18
N ARG A 362 25.01 13.75 -29.45
CA ARG A 362 24.96 12.35 -29.03
C ARG A 362 26.24 11.88 -28.31
N ARG A 363 26.98 12.82 -27.73
CA ARG A 363 28.17 12.53 -26.93
C ARG A 363 27.80 12.25 -25.50
N GLU A 364 28.59 11.41 -24.86
CA GLU A 364 28.43 11.10 -23.44
C GLU A 364 28.57 12.37 -22.60
N LEU A 365 27.63 12.59 -21.68
CA LEU A 365 27.57 13.80 -20.86
C LEU A 365 27.20 13.43 -19.42
N ASP A 366 27.98 13.93 -18.48
CA ASP A 366 27.65 13.86 -17.06
C ASP A 366 26.56 14.88 -16.72
N LEU A 367 25.32 14.39 -16.63
CA LEU A 367 24.16 15.21 -16.28
C LEU A 367 24.24 15.81 -14.87
N GLY A 368 24.96 15.16 -13.94
CA GLY A 368 25.10 15.62 -12.56
C GLY A 368 25.96 16.87 -12.39
N SER A 369 26.62 17.33 -13.46
CA SER A 369 27.45 18.52 -13.49
C SER A 369 26.99 19.61 -14.46
N VAL A 370 25.88 19.41 -15.18
CA VAL A 370 25.40 20.38 -16.20
C VAL A 370 24.81 21.63 -15.58
N VAL A 371 24.03 21.50 -14.50
CA VAL A 371 23.33 22.62 -13.85
C VAL A 371 23.46 22.57 -12.32
N PRO A 372 23.48 23.72 -11.61
CA PRO A 372 23.75 23.75 -10.16
C PRO A 372 22.70 23.04 -9.28
N TYR A 373 21.47 22.90 -9.79
CA TYR A 373 20.33 22.31 -9.09
C TYR A 373 20.14 20.82 -9.39
N LEU A 374 21.10 20.19 -10.07
CA LEU A 374 21.12 18.76 -10.36
C LEU A 374 22.48 18.20 -9.93
N ARG A 375 22.48 17.08 -9.19
CA ARG A 375 23.70 16.41 -8.73
C ARG A 375 23.54 14.91 -8.78
N HIS A 376 24.65 14.19 -8.71
CA HIS A 376 24.62 12.75 -8.45
C HIS A 376 23.98 12.43 -7.12
N CYS A 377 23.34 11.27 -7.07
CA CYS A 377 22.68 10.81 -5.85
C CYS A 377 23.72 10.42 -4.80
N GLU A 378 23.41 10.70 -3.53
CA GLU A 378 24.37 10.42 -2.46
C GLU A 378 24.40 8.94 -2.05
N ASP A 379 23.51 8.12 -2.61
CA ASP A 379 23.34 6.71 -2.29
C ASP A 379 24.19 5.77 -3.15
N LYS A 380 25.30 6.28 -3.70
CA LYS A 380 26.27 5.51 -4.50
C LYS A 380 26.78 4.28 -3.75
N ALA A 381 26.62 3.12 -4.37
CA ALA A 381 27.27 1.87 -3.97
C ALA A 381 28.78 1.92 -4.31
N GLY A 382 29.64 2.10 -3.31
CA GLY A 382 31.10 1.95 -3.46
C GLY A 382 31.51 0.50 -3.74
N GLY A 383 31.59 0.11 -5.01
CA GLY A 383 32.01 -1.24 -5.44
C GLY A 383 31.26 -1.74 -6.69
N SER A 384 32.00 -1.79 -7.79
CA SER A 384 31.77 -2.60 -9.02
C SER A 384 30.47 -2.41 -9.81
N SER A 385 29.99 -1.17 -9.93
CA SER A 385 29.18 -0.79 -11.09
C SER A 385 29.60 0.59 -11.56
N ASN A 386 30.07 0.68 -12.81
CA ASN A 386 30.35 1.90 -13.59
C ASN A 386 29.11 2.80 -13.79
N ARG A 387 28.14 2.84 -12.87
CA ARG A 387 26.95 3.67 -12.96
C ARG A 387 27.31 5.08 -12.46
N ILE A 388 27.94 5.84 -13.36
CA ILE A 388 28.35 7.23 -13.17
C ILE A 388 27.16 8.20 -13.36
N TRP A 389 25.94 7.70 -13.58
CA TRP A 389 24.91 8.51 -14.21
C TRP A 389 23.74 8.90 -13.32
N ASP A 390 23.54 8.37 -12.12
CA ASP A 390 22.36 8.70 -11.32
C ASP A 390 22.27 10.20 -10.99
N ILE A 391 21.06 10.75 -10.94
CA ILE A 391 20.86 12.18 -10.71
C ILE A 391 19.65 12.47 -9.81
N LYS A 392 19.73 13.56 -9.07
CA LYS A 392 18.68 14.05 -8.17
C LYS A 392 18.69 15.57 -8.10
N LEU A 393 17.52 16.16 -7.87
CA LEU A 393 17.36 17.61 -7.72
C LEU A 393 17.91 18.07 -6.37
N THR A 394 18.71 19.13 -6.41
CA THR A 394 19.37 19.75 -5.25
C THR A 394 19.03 21.23 -5.11
N LYS A 395 19.23 21.79 -3.91
CA LYS A 395 19.12 23.24 -3.73
C LYS A 395 20.21 23.93 -4.54
N HIS A 396 19.89 25.11 -5.06
CA HIS A 396 20.85 25.95 -5.76
C HIS A 396 21.92 26.43 -4.75
N ILE A 397 23.08 25.80 -4.73
CA ILE A 397 24.22 26.29 -3.95
C ILE A 397 24.90 27.35 -4.81
N PHE A 398 24.76 28.63 -4.44
CA PHE A 398 25.64 29.67 -4.95
C PHE A 398 27.06 29.33 -4.48
N PHE A 399 27.89 28.78 -5.38
CA PHE A 399 29.33 28.85 -5.18
C PHE A 399 29.74 30.29 -5.44
N SER A 400 29.89 31.09 -4.39
CA SER A 400 30.64 32.34 -4.43
C SER A 400 32.11 32.01 -4.70
N GLY A 401 32.46 31.73 -5.96
CA GLY A 401 33.82 31.29 -6.28
C GLY A 401 34.14 30.94 -7.73
N PHE A 402 33.21 31.05 -8.69
CA PHE A 402 33.55 30.93 -10.11
C PHE A 402 33.03 32.13 -10.90
N SER A 403 33.95 32.75 -11.64
CA SER A 403 33.74 33.81 -12.60
C SER A 403 32.58 33.50 -13.54
N ALA A 404 31.79 34.53 -13.83
CA ALA A 404 30.66 34.53 -14.75
C ALA A 404 30.90 33.71 -16.04
N PRO A 405 29.86 33.07 -16.60
CA PRO A 405 29.95 32.55 -17.97
C PRO A 405 30.19 33.71 -18.96
N PRO A 406 30.95 33.50 -20.03
CA PRO A 406 31.21 34.55 -21.01
C PRO A 406 29.90 34.96 -21.68
N THR A 407 29.61 36.26 -21.59
CA THR A 407 28.58 36.98 -22.32
C THR A 407 28.63 36.68 -23.82
N LEU A 408 27.50 36.25 -24.39
CA LEU A 408 27.15 36.51 -25.79
C LEU A 408 25.93 37.44 -25.79
N LEU A 409 26.24 38.73 -25.70
CA LEU A 409 25.32 39.83 -25.99
C LEU A 409 25.16 39.92 -27.51
N ALA A 410 23.92 39.82 -27.98
CA ALA A 410 23.48 40.57 -29.15
C ALA A 410 22.14 41.23 -28.81
N ARG A 411 22.26 42.48 -28.38
CA ARG A 411 21.20 43.40 -28.01
C ARG A 411 20.61 43.99 -29.29
N THR A 412 19.30 43.89 -29.49
CA THR A 412 18.53 44.97 -30.14
C THR A 412 17.19 45.10 -29.42
N VAL A 413 17.01 46.25 -28.78
CA VAL A 413 15.75 46.71 -28.18
C VAL A 413 15.35 47.97 -28.95
N PRO A 414 14.12 48.07 -29.44
CA PRO A 414 13.47 49.36 -29.58
C PRO A 414 12.59 49.60 -28.35
N THR A 415 12.87 50.71 -27.71
CA THR A 415 12.08 51.35 -26.66
C THR A 415 10.71 51.81 -27.19
N HIS A 416 9.63 51.48 -26.50
CA HIS A 416 8.50 52.39 -26.36
C HIS A 416 7.93 52.35 -24.94
N ALA A 417 7.65 53.54 -24.43
CA ALA A 417 7.34 53.84 -23.07
C ALA A 417 5.83 53.80 -22.76
N ALA A 418 5.56 53.53 -21.48
CA ALA A 418 4.54 54.18 -20.65
C ALA A 418 3.05 53.80 -20.83
N THR A 419 2.51 53.23 -19.74
CA THR A 419 1.39 53.73 -18.91
C THR A 419 0.24 52.77 -18.62
N SER A 420 -0.16 52.86 -17.35
CA SER A 420 -1.47 52.62 -16.75
C SER A 420 -1.63 51.34 -15.90
N SER A 421 -1.61 51.63 -14.61
CA SER A 421 -2.27 50.93 -13.52
C SER A 421 -3.70 50.51 -13.85
N SER A 422 -4.06 49.28 -13.51
CA SER A 422 -5.36 49.02 -12.89
C SER A 422 -5.28 47.82 -11.95
N SER A 423 -5.75 48.09 -10.74
CA SER A 423 -6.00 47.19 -9.63
C SER A 423 -6.94 46.04 -10.01
N PHE A 424 -6.58 44.81 -9.69
CA PHE A 424 -7.56 43.79 -9.33
C PHE A 424 -7.10 43.00 -8.11
N THR A 425 -8.07 42.78 -7.25
CA THR A 425 -8.01 42.44 -5.84
C THR A 425 -7.63 40.98 -5.60
N ASN A 426 -6.72 40.78 -4.64
CA ASN A 426 -6.47 39.51 -3.97
C ASN A 426 -7.75 39.06 -3.25
N ASP A 427 -8.27 37.88 -3.59
CA ASP A 427 -9.11 37.08 -2.70
C ASP A 427 -9.11 35.61 -3.16
N TRP A 428 -8.10 34.86 -2.73
CA TRP A 428 -8.13 33.40 -2.62
C TRP A 428 -7.21 32.97 -1.47
N GLN A 429 -7.75 32.98 -0.25
CA GLN A 429 -7.22 32.23 0.89
C GLN A 429 -8.08 30.97 1.08
N PRO A 430 -7.51 29.75 1.03
CA PRO A 430 -8.20 28.58 1.55
C PRO A 430 -8.07 28.50 3.10
N PRO A 431 -9.11 28.06 3.83
CA PRO A 431 -9.15 28.11 5.28
C PRO A 431 -8.26 27.05 5.93
N LEU A 432 -7.25 27.50 6.69
CA LEU A 432 -6.52 26.70 7.66
C LEU A 432 -7.38 26.50 8.91
N LEU A 433 -8.02 25.34 9.05
CA LEU A 433 -8.63 24.93 10.32
C LEU A 433 -7.65 24.05 11.11
N ILE A 434 -6.85 24.69 11.97
CA ILE A 434 -5.98 24.01 12.93
C ILE A 434 -6.79 23.78 14.21
N HIS A 435 -7.33 22.57 14.42
CA HIS A 435 -7.84 22.19 15.73
C HIS A 435 -6.68 21.72 16.64
N ARG A 436 -6.15 22.66 17.44
CA ARG A 436 -5.36 22.34 18.65
C ARG A 436 -6.31 21.84 19.74
N LEU A 437 -6.28 20.54 20.04
CA LEU A 437 -6.92 20.00 21.25
C LEU A 437 -5.97 20.20 22.45
N ARG A 438 -6.38 21.06 23.40
CA ARG A 438 -5.83 21.08 24.76
C ARG A 438 -6.61 20.06 25.61
N PRO A 439 -5.95 19.19 26.41
CA PRO A 439 -6.68 18.35 27.35
C PRO A 439 -7.02 19.14 28.62
N ALA A 440 -8.31 19.14 28.97
CA ALA A 440 -8.80 19.55 30.28
C ALA A 440 -8.56 18.44 31.30
N ILE A 441 -8.04 18.80 32.46
CA ILE A 441 -7.72 17.92 33.59
C ILE A 441 -8.99 17.67 34.40
N HIS A 442 -9.38 16.41 34.58
CA HIS A 442 -10.17 15.99 35.74
C HIS A 442 -9.78 14.56 36.18
N ASN A 443 -9.28 14.46 37.41
CA ASN A 443 -9.09 13.21 38.16
C ASN A 443 -10.46 12.66 38.62
N PRO A 444 -10.61 11.33 38.70
CA PRO A 444 -10.65 10.77 40.04
C PRO A 444 -9.89 9.43 40.21
N THR A 445 -9.35 9.30 41.42
CA THR A 445 -8.66 8.18 42.05
C THR A 445 -9.51 6.92 42.17
N PHE A 446 -8.95 5.72 41.89
CA PHE A 446 -9.29 4.48 42.60
C PHE A 446 -8.10 3.49 42.59
N SER A 447 -7.84 2.90 43.76
CA SER A 447 -6.74 2.01 44.12
C SER A 447 -7.01 0.52 43.79
N PRO A 448 -5.98 -0.35 43.74
CA PRO A 448 -6.08 -1.70 43.18
C PRO A 448 -6.20 -2.78 44.26
N SER A 449 -6.90 -3.88 43.94
CA SER A 449 -6.76 -5.16 44.64
C SER A 449 -6.74 -6.31 43.63
N SER A 450 -5.55 -6.88 43.44
CA SER A 450 -5.30 -8.18 42.81
C SER A 450 -5.80 -9.34 43.70
N PRO A 451 -6.01 -10.53 43.12
CA PRO A 451 -5.06 -11.59 43.45
C PRO A 451 -4.68 -12.54 42.30
N SER A 452 -3.45 -13.04 42.47
CA SER A 452 -2.69 -14.08 41.78
C SER A 452 -3.38 -15.44 41.59
N PHE A 453 -3.02 -16.19 40.54
CA PHE A 453 -2.93 -17.66 40.61
C PHE A 453 -1.92 -18.27 39.61
N SER A 454 -1.27 -19.35 40.06
CA SER A 454 -0.01 -19.94 39.58
C SER A 454 -0.10 -20.86 38.36
N ARG A 455 1.03 -21.02 37.66
CA ARG A 455 1.30 -22.05 36.63
C ARG A 455 1.12 -23.48 37.15
N LYS A 456 0.47 -24.32 36.34
CA LYS A 456 0.76 -25.76 36.24
C LYS A 456 0.87 -26.15 34.77
N THR A 457 1.96 -26.82 34.45
CA THR A 457 2.25 -27.55 33.21
C THR A 457 1.32 -28.76 33.05
N LEU A 458 0.92 -29.09 31.82
CA LEU A 458 0.27 -30.36 31.48
C LEU A 458 0.56 -30.75 30.02
N ASP A 459 0.99 -31.99 29.87
CA ASP A 459 1.50 -32.68 28.70
C ASP A 459 0.52 -32.84 27.53
N ALA A 460 1.11 -33.02 26.34
CA ALA A 460 0.45 -33.28 25.07
C ALA A 460 0.00 -34.75 24.95
N SER A 461 -1.28 -35.03 25.18
CA SER A 461 -2.06 -36.12 24.54
C SER A 461 -3.44 -36.27 25.20
N SER A 462 -4.44 -35.54 24.68
CA SER A 462 -5.90 -35.82 24.74
C SER A 462 -6.70 -34.51 24.69
N PHE A 463 -6.98 -34.00 23.49
CA PHE A 463 -7.96 -32.92 23.30
C PHE A 463 -8.94 -33.30 22.19
N SER A 464 -9.76 -34.30 22.47
CA SER A 464 -11.07 -34.42 21.85
C SER A 464 -12.07 -34.64 22.98
N THR A 465 -13.11 -33.78 23.03
CA THR A 465 -14.21 -33.77 24.02
C THR A 465 -13.89 -33.17 25.40
N ARG A 466 -14.11 -31.86 25.60
CA ARG A 466 -14.69 -31.26 26.84
C ARG A 466 -14.84 -29.72 26.74
N CYS A 467 -16.03 -29.26 26.37
CA CYS A 467 -16.55 -27.95 26.79
C CYS A 467 -17.27 -28.09 28.15
N PHE A 468 -16.54 -28.22 29.26
CA PHE A 468 -17.13 -28.24 30.61
C PHE A 468 -16.16 -27.75 31.69
N ARG A 469 -16.53 -26.68 32.42
CA ARG A 469 -16.28 -26.55 33.87
C ARG A 469 -17.29 -25.56 34.47
N ARG A 470 -17.90 -25.94 35.60
CA ARG A 470 -19.05 -25.29 36.26
C ARG A 470 -18.55 -24.60 37.54
N HIS A 471 -18.80 -23.30 37.71
CA HIS A 471 -18.85 -22.67 39.04
C HIS A 471 -20.19 -21.95 39.20
N ARG A 472 -20.92 -22.32 40.26
CA ARG A 472 -22.15 -21.67 40.75
C ARG A 472 -21.75 -20.52 41.66
N HIS A 473 -22.45 -19.37 41.58
CA HIS A 473 -23.00 -18.56 42.68
C HIS A 473 -23.81 -17.42 42.02
N ALA A 474 -25.14 -17.48 42.11
CA ALA A 474 -26.01 -16.78 43.07
C ALA A 474 -26.48 -15.43 42.51
N ALA A 475 -27.80 -15.34 42.28
CA ALA A 475 -28.47 -14.19 41.71
C ALA A 475 -28.97 -13.22 42.80
N THR A 476 -29.05 -11.94 42.49
CA THR A 476 -30.13 -11.03 42.93
C THR A 476 -30.17 -9.80 41.99
N PRO A 477 -31.35 -9.34 41.54
CA PRO A 477 -31.51 -8.22 40.61
C PRO A 477 -31.84 -6.92 41.34
N LEU A 478 -31.59 -5.77 40.71
CA LEU A 478 -32.40 -4.53 40.71
C LEU A 478 -31.54 -3.35 40.21
N PHE A 479 -31.73 -2.95 38.95
CA PHE A 479 -32.14 -1.59 38.53
C PHE A 479 -32.01 -1.47 37.00
N SER A 480 -33.14 -1.13 36.40
CA SER A 480 -33.39 -1.07 34.96
C SER A 480 -32.92 0.26 34.38
N ILE A 481 -32.18 0.23 33.27
CA ILE A 481 -32.07 1.35 32.33
C ILE A 481 -32.36 0.78 30.94
N PHE A 482 -33.42 1.31 30.31
CA PHE A 482 -33.90 0.97 28.98
C PHE A 482 -32.84 1.24 27.91
N ILE A 483 -32.60 0.29 26.98
CA ILE A 483 -32.28 0.50 25.54
C ILE A 483 -32.39 -0.86 24.79
N SER A 484 -33.10 -0.81 23.64
CA SER A 484 -33.34 -1.83 22.59
C SER A 484 -33.88 -3.21 22.99
N ARG A 485 -35.16 -3.43 22.64
CA ARG A 485 -36.00 -4.60 22.97
C ARG A 485 -35.79 -5.84 22.09
N SER A 486 -34.84 -5.87 21.17
CA SER A 486 -34.82 -6.93 20.12
C SER A 486 -33.88 -8.12 20.38
N ALA A 487 -33.04 -8.10 21.42
CA ALA A 487 -32.15 -9.23 21.73
C ALA A 487 -32.60 -10.10 22.93
N VAL A 488 -33.63 -9.68 23.67
CA VAL A 488 -33.88 -10.21 25.03
C VAL A 488 -35.09 -11.16 25.11
N HIS A 489 -35.86 -11.37 24.04
CA HIS A 489 -36.95 -12.35 24.01
C HIS A 489 -36.81 -13.48 23.00
N PHE A 490 -35.70 -13.54 22.27
CA PHE A 490 -35.40 -14.67 21.41
C PHE A 490 -34.75 -15.78 22.25
N PHE A 491 -35.12 -17.04 21.97
CA PHE A 491 -34.55 -18.30 22.49
C PHE A 491 -35.26 -18.97 23.68
N THR A 492 -36.40 -19.61 23.39
CA THR A 492 -36.82 -20.83 24.10
C THR A 492 -35.99 -22.02 23.61
N VAL A 493 -34.99 -22.38 24.43
CA VAL A 493 -34.24 -23.66 24.59
C VAL A 493 -34.19 -24.61 23.37
N THR A 494 -33.04 -24.79 22.70
CA THR A 494 -32.14 -25.94 22.95
C THR A 494 -30.64 -25.61 22.80
N SER A 495 -29.89 -25.84 23.88
CA SER A 495 -28.43 -25.72 24.09
C SER A 495 -27.94 -24.38 24.72
N SER A 496 -27.62 -24.46 26.01
CA SER A 496 -27.32 -23.32 26.89
C SER A 496 -25.91 -22.73 26.76
N LEU A 497 -25.05 -23.25 25.87
CA LEU A 497 -23.63 -22.84 25.75
C LEU A 497 -23.37 -21.90 24.54
N GLN A 498 -24.03 -22.16 23.41
CA GLN A 498 -24.03 -21.29 22.21
C GLN A 498 -24.55 -19.89 22.53
N VAL A 499 -25.69 -19.83 23.23
CA VAL A 499 -26.31 -18.59 23.71
C VAL A 499 -25.39 -17.85 24.70
N LYS A 500 -24.63 -18.57 25.54
CA LYS A 500 -23.70 -17.95 26.49
C LYS A 500 -22.49 -17.31 25.81
N LYS A 501 -21.89 -17.94 24.78
CA LYS A 501 -20.79 -17.33 24.01
C LYS A 501 -21.26 -16.10 23.22
N ARG A 502 -22.41 -16.17 22.55
CA ARG A 502 -23.00 -15.04 21.81
C ARG A 502 -23.40 -13.88 22.75
N ARG A 503 -23.97 -14.16 23.93
CA ARG A 503 -24.27 -13.12 24.94
C ARG A 503 -23.01 -12.53 25.59
N ALA A 504 -21.99 -13.35 25.87
CA ALA A 504 -20.72 -12.87 26.44
C ALA A 504 -20.00 -11.91 25.48
N TYR A 505 -20.03 -12.18 24.17
CA TYR A 505 -19.45 -11.28 23.17
C TYR A 505 -20.08 -9.88 23.20
N HIS A 506 -21.40 -9.77 23.40
CA HIS A 506 -22.07 -8.48 23.58
C HIS A 506 -21.78 -7.80 24.93
N LEU A 507 -21.56 -8.58 25.99
CA LEU A 507 -21.12 -8.06 27.29
C LEU A 507 -19.70 -7.48 27.26
N PHE A 508 -18.79 -8.07 26.48
CA PHE A 508 -17.46 -7.49 26.23
C PHE A 508 -17.49 -6.23 25.34
N ARG A 509 -18.63 -5.91 24.72
CA ARG A 509 -18.79 -4.81 23.75
C ARG A 509 -19.44 -3.55 24.34
N SER A 510 -19.51 -3.37 25.67
CA SER A 510 -20.22 -2.21 26.26
C SER A 510 -19.35 -1.31 27.14
N ALA A 511 -18.77 -0.28 26.52
CA ALA A 511 -18.78 1.10 27.03
C ALA A 511 -18.60 2.05 25.82
N PRO A 512 -19.69 2.59 25.24
CA PRO A 512 -19.60 3.63 24.23
C PRO A 512 -19.28 4.96 24.91
N SER A 513 -18.07 5.48 24.71
CA SER A 513 -17.78 6.91 24.84
C SER A 513 -18.09 7.61 23.52
N SER A 514 -19.33 7.52 23.05
CA SER A 514 -19.84 8.38 21.97
C SER A 514 -21.36 8.33 21.93
N THR A 515 -21.98 9.50 21.85
CA THR A 515 -23.43 9.76 21.88
C THR A 515 -24.15 9.37 20.59
N SER A 516 -23.61 8.45 19.79
CA SER A 516 -24.25 7.95 18.57
C SER A 516 -24.74 6.52 18.81
N ALA A 517 -26.06 6.36 18.96
CA ALA A 517 -26.71 5.06 18.97
C ALA A 517 -26.29 4.22 17.74
N PRO A 518 -26.06 2.89 17.87
CA PRO A 518 -25.86 2.03 16.71
C PRO A 518 -27.11 2.04 15.84
N SER A 519 -26.93 2.09 14.52
CA SER A 519 -28.01 2.00 13.53
C SER A 519 -28.94 0.83 13.85
N SER A 520 -30.23 1.11 14.01
CA SER A 520 -31.27 0.10 14.02
C SER A 520 -31.17 -0.72 12.73
N HIS A 521 -30.98 -2.03 12.84
CA HIS A 521 -31.18 -2.94 11.71
C HIS A 521 -32.60 -2.73 11.15
N SER A 522 -32.76 -2.73 9.83
CA SER A 522 -34.09 -2.66 9.21
C SER A 522 -34.84 -3.97 9.47
N ASP A 523 -36.14 -3.90 9.76
CA ASP A 523 -37.00 -5.07 9.94
C ASP A 523 -36.93 -6.05 8.74
N GLU A 524 -36.70 -5.50 7.54
CA GLU A 524 -36.52 -6.24 6.28
C GLU A 524 -35.28 -7.15 6.26
N SER A 525 -34.18 -6.72 6.90
CA SER A 525 -32.95 -7.55 6.98
C SER A 525 -33.18 -8.78 7.89
N ASP A 526 -33.89 -8.58 8.99
CA ASP A 526 -34.23 -9.64 9.92
C ASP A 526 -35.22 -10.64 9.30
N GLU A 527 -36.19 -10.15 8.52
CA GLU A 527 -37.13 -10.99 7.78
C GLU A 527 -36.41 -11.86 6.73
N LYS A 528 -35.46 -11.29 5.97
CA LYS A 528 -34.70 -12.05 4.97
C LYS A 528 -33.84 -13.15 5.62
N LEU A 529 -33.22 -12.87 6.77
CA LEU A 529 -32.46 -13.88 7.52
C LEU A 529 -33.36 -15.01 8.05
N ARG A 530 -34.57 -14.70 8.54
CA ARG A 530 -35.55 -15.72 8.97
C ARG A 530 -36.03 -16.58 7.80
N SER A 531 -36.26 -15.97 6.64
CA SER A 531 -36.61 -16.70 5.42
C SER A 531 -35.49 -17.68 5.02
N TYR A 532 -34.24 -17.25 5.13
CA TYR A 532 -33.10 -18.13 4.87
C TYR A 532 -33.00 -19.29 5.88
N GLU A 533 -33.22 -19.06 7.18
CA GLU A 533 -33.25 -20.13 8.17
C GLU A 533 -34.35 -21.17 7.88
N ALA A 534 -35.51 -20.74 7.39
CA ALA A 534 -36.59 -21.63 6.97
C ALA A 534 -36.20 -22.43 5.72
N LEU A 535 -35.57 -21.80 4.73
CA LEU A 535 -35.02 -22.46 3.54
C LEU A 535 -33.97 -23.50 3.94
N HIS A 536 -33.04 -23.14 4.82
CA HIS A 536 -31.97 -24.02 5.27
C HIS A 536 -32.51 -25.20 6.11
N ARG A 537 -33.63 -25.03 6.84
CA ARG A 537 -34.32 -26.13 7.54
C ARG A 537 -34.99 -27.10 6.58
N LYS A 538 -35.52 -26.61 5.48
CA LYS A 538 -36.21 -27.41 4.46
C LYS A 538 -35.23 -28.15 3.54
N CYS A 539 -34.14 -27.48 3.16
CA CYS A 539 -33.23 -27.93 2.11
C CYS A 539 -31.82 -28.32 2.61
N GLY A 540 -31.51 -28.12 3.89
CA GLY A 540 -30.18 -28.39 4.44
C GLY A 540 -29.83 -29.88 4.49
N PRO A 541 -28.59 -30.23 4.88
CA PRO A 541 -28.14 -31.60 4.99
C PRO A 541 -29.06 -32.47 5.86
N ASN A 542 -29.16 -33.75 5.52
CA ASN A 542 -30.02 -34.76 6.17
C ASN A 542 -31.54 -34.61 5.94
N THR A 543 -31.98 -33.67 5.11
CA THR A 543 -33.39 -33.56 4.69
C THR A 543 -33.70 -34.46 3.49
N GLU A 544 -35.00 -34.74 3.25
CA GLU A 544 -35.44 -35.52 2.10
C GLU A 544 -35.13 -34.81 0.77
N LEU A 545 -35.36 -33.49 0.71
CA LEU A 545 -35.07 -32.68 -0.47
C LEU A 545 -33.57 -32.58 -0.79
N TYR A 546 -32.72 -32.53 0.23
CA TYR A 546 -31.27 -32.62 0.04
C TYR A 546 -30.87 -33.97 -0.56
N ARG A 547 -31.42 -35.08 -0.05
CA ARG A 547 -31.13 -36.43 -0.57
C ARG A 547 -31.56 -36.57 -2.03
N GLU A 548 -32.70 -36.01 -2.40
CA GLU A 548 -33.17 -35.99 -3.79
C GLU A 548 -32.23 -35.17 -4.68
N SER A 549 -31.79 -34.01 -4.21
CA SER A 549 -30.81 -33.17 -4.92
C SER A 549 -29.47 -33.88 -5.14
N ILE A 550 -29.03 -34.69 -4.18
CA ILE A 550 -27.83 -35.54 -4.31
C ILE A 550 -28.04 -36.68 -5.31
N ARG A 551 -29.23 -37.30 -5.36
CA ARG A 551 -29.55 -38.32 -6.39
C ARG A 551 -29.49 -37.72 -7.80
N GLN A 552 -29.99 -36.49 -7.97
CA GLN A 552 -29.91 -35.77 -9.24
C GLN A 552 -28.46 -35.49 -9.62
N LEU A 553 -27.66 -34.96 -8.70
CA LEU A 553 -26.22 -34.70 -8.89
C LEU A 553 -25.46 -35.97 -9.31
N ASN A 554 -25.79 -37.12 -8.71
CA ASN A 554 -25.19 -38.41 -9.07
C ASN A 554 -25.62 -38.93 -10.46
N SER A 555 -26.81 -38.55 -10.92
CA SER A 555 -27.36 -39.02 -12.20
C SER A 555 -26.89 -38.23 -13.42
N ASN A 556 -26.21 -37.08 -13.22
CA ASN A 556 -25.85 -36.11 -14.27
C ASN A 556 -27.02 -35.72 -15.19
N ARG A 557 -28.27 -35.82 -14.71
CA ARG A 557 -29.48 -35.44 -15.44
C ARG A 557 -30.10 -34.20 -14.79
N ASN A 558 -30.16 -33.10 -15.55
CA ASN A 558 -30.97 -31.95 -15.17
C ASN A 558 -32.44 -32.30 -15.41
N GLY A 559 -33.26 -32.28 -14.37
CA GLY A 559 -34.70 -32.52 -14.43
C GLY A 559 -35.52 -31.40 -15.09
N GLY A 560 -34.96 -30.66 -16.06
CA GLY A 560 -35.69 -29.71 -16.89
C GLY A 560 -36.40 -28.56 -16.15
N GLY A 561 -35.83 -28.04 -15.07
CA GLY A 561 -36.35 -26.86 -14.36
C GLY A 561 -35.67 -26.59 -13.00
N PRO A 562 -35.90 -25.41 -12.40
CA PRO A 562 -35.36 -25.08 -11.08
C PRO A 562 -35.90 -26.05 -10.03
N THR A 563 -34.99 -26.72 -9.32
CA THR A 563 -35.33 -27.55 -8.17
C THR A 563 -35.81 -26.67 -7.02
N GLU A 564 -36.69 -27.23 -6.19
CA GLU A 564 -37.19 -26.55 -4.97
C GLU A 564 -36.06 -26.15 -4.01
N CYS A 565 -34.91 -26.83 -4.10
CA CYS A 565 -33.69 -26.51 -3.36
C CYS A 565 -32.53 -26.28 -4.32
N ASN A 566 -31.89 -25.11 -4.22
CA ASN A 566 -30.69 -24.75 -4.96
C ASN A 566 -29.52 -24.56 -3.99
N TYR A 567 -28.31 -24.93 -4.39
CA TYR A 567 -27.16 -24.97 -3.48
C TYR A 567 -25.98 -24.16 -3.99
N MET A 568 -25.18 -23.66 -3.06
CA MET A 568 -23.84 -23.15 -3.31
C MET A 568 -22.88 -23.82 -2.33
N VAL A 569 -21.87 -24.51 -2.86
CA VAL A 569 -20.82 -25.12 -2.06
C VAL A 569 -19.63 -24.17 -2.02
N TRP A 570 -19.26 -23.71 -0.83
CA TRP A 570 -18.09 -22.86 -0.62
C TRP A 570 -16.85 -23.72 -0.35
N LEU A 571 -15.74 -23.35 -1.00
CA LEU A 571 -14.47 -24.05 -0.92
C LEU A 571 -13.41 -23.18 -0.24
N PRO A 572 -12.62 -23.74 0.69
CA PRO A 572 -11.63 -23.00 1.44
C PRO A 572 -10.40 -22.69 0.60
N GLN A 573 -10.09 -21.42 0.42
CA GLN A 573 -8.86 -20.94 -0.20
C GLN A 573 -8.17 -19.89 0.68
N HIS A 574 -6.84 -19.82 0.64
CA HIS A 574 -6.04 -18.84 1.39
C HIS A 574 -6.18 -18.91 2.94
N GLY A 575 -5.78 -17.84 3.64
CA GLY A 575 -5.74 -17.76 5.12
C GLY A 575 -7.11 -17.61 5.79
N LEU A 576 -7.17 -17.72 7.13
CA LEU A 576 -8.43 -17.72 7.91
C LEU A 576 -9.26 -16.44 7.73
N GLY A 577 -8.64 -15.27 7.63
CA GLY A 577 -9.34 -14.00 7.38
C GLY A 577 -10.07 -13.99 6.02
N ASN A 578 -9.38 -14.41 4.96
CA ASN A 578 -9.95 -14.51 3.60
C ASN A 578 -11.08 -15.54 3.55
N LYS A 579 -10.96 -16.62 4.32
CA LYS A 579 -12.04 -17.59 4.50
C LYS A 579 -13.26 -16.98 5.17
N MET A 580 -13.09 -16.23 6.26
CA MET A 580 -14.22 -15.56 6.95
C MET A 580 -14.92 -14.54 6.05
N ILE A 581 -14.15 -13.72 5.33
CA ILE A 581 -14.71 -12.72 4.41
C ILE A 581 -15.42 -13.40 3.24
N SER A 582 -14.80 -14.40 2.60
CA SER A 582 -15.43 -15.10 1.48
C SER A 582 -16.66 -15.92 1.89
N ILE A 583 -16.69 -16.51 3.09
CA ILE A 583 -17.91 -17.13 3.65
C ILE A 583 -19.01 -16.07 3.80
N SER A 584 -18.66 -14.87 4.29
CA SER A 584 -19.63 -13.77 4.46
C SER A 584 -20.16 -13.27 3.11
N SER A 585 -19.30 -13.13 2.10
CA SER A 585 -19.70 -12.75 0.74
C SER A 585 -20.54 -13.82 0.06
N ALA A 586 -20.16 -15.10 0.20
CA ALA A 586 -20.95 -16.22 -0.30
C ALA A 586 -22.33 -16.29 0.39
N PHE A 587 -22.37 -16.01 1.70
CA PHE A 587 -23.63 -15.95 2.44
C PHE A 587 -24.56 -14.85 1.91
N LEU A 588 -24.04 -13.66 1.65
CA LEU A 588 -24.82 -12.61 1.00
C LEU A 588 -25.30 -13.02 -0.40
N TYR A 589 -24.44 -13.64 -1.20
CA TYR A 589 -24.83 -14.12 -2.53
C TYR A 589 -25.97 -15.14 -2.48
N VAL A 590 -25.91 -16.12 -1.57
CA VAL A 590 -27.01 -17.09 -1.44
C VAL A 590 -28.29 -16.48 -0.88
N LEU A 591 -28.19 -15.47 -0.01
CA LEU A 591 -29.35 -14.71 0.46
C LEU A 591 -30.06 -14.00 -0.69
N LEU A 592 -29.30 -13.42 -1.63
CA LEU A 592 -29.85 -12.72 -2.79
C LEU A 592 -30.43 -13.64 -3.86
N ASN A 593 -30.07 -14.93 -3.85
CA ASN A 593 -30.43 -15.89 -4.90
C ASN A 593 -31.24 -17.10 -4.40
N ASP A 594 -31.74 -17.03 -3.16
CA ASP A 594 -32.51 -18.08 -2.47
C ASP A 594 -31.88 -19.48 -2.62
N LYS A 595 -30.55 -19.56 -2.38
CA LYS A 595 -29.78 -20.81 -2.36
C LYS A 595 -29.41 -21.20 -0.94
N VAL A 596 -29.07 -22.47 -0.72
CA VAL A 596 -28.49 -22.97 0.53
C VAL A 596 -26.97 -22.97 0.43
N LEU A 597 -26.29 -22.32 1.36
CA LEU A 597 -24.83 -22.34 1.49
C LEU A 597 -24.37 -23.57 2.28
N LEU A 598 -23.48 -24.36 1.69
CA LEU A 598 -22.79 -25.48 2.34
C LEU A 598 -21.28 -25.24 2.31
N LEU A 599 -20.60 -25.40 3.45
CA LEU A 599 -19.17 -25.13 3.59
C LEU A 599 -18.38 -26.43 3.61
N PHE A 600 -17.42 -26.59 2.70
CA PHE A 600 -16.41 -27.64 2.83
C PHE A 600 -15.39 -27.23 3.90
N PHE A 601 -15.42 -27.89 5.06
CA PHE A 601 -14.51 -27.62 6.17
C PHE A 601 -13.44 -28.71 6.27
N PRO A 602 -12.15 -28.39 6.02
CA PRO A 602 -11.05 -29.31 6.27
C PRO A 602 -10.84 -29.51 7.77
N ASP A 603 -10.19 -30.61 8.15
CA ASP A 603 -10.00 -30.99 9.56
C ASP A 603 -9.41 -29.89 10.45
N TYR A 604 -8.50 -29.06 9.92
CA TYR A 604 -7.87 -27.96 10.65
C TYR A 604 -8.83 -26.80 10.99
N MET A 605 -10.03 -26.76 10.39
CA MET A 605 -11.07 -25.76 10.68
C MET A 605 -12.13 -26.24 11.66
N ASN A 606 -12.08 -27.53 12.06
CA ASN A 606 -13.05 -28.09 12.98
C ASN A 606 -13.03 -27.36 14.33
N GLY A 607 -14.20 -26.91 14.78
CA GLY A 607 -14.37 -26.22 16.06
C GLY A 607 -14.06 -24.72 16.06
N LEU A 608 -13.65 -24.12 14.93
CA LEU A 608 -13.45 -22.68 14.82
C LEU A 608 -14.77 -21.89 14.86
N PHE A 609 -15.80 -22.42 14.21
CA PHE A 609 -17.10 -21.79 14.09
C PHE A 609 -18.20 -22.60 14.75
N CYS A 610 -19.19 -21.88 15.26
CA CYS A 610 -20.43 -22.43 15.76
C CYS A 610 -21.43 -22.61 14.62
N GLU A 611 -22.39 -23.51 14.78
CA GLU A 611 -23.53 -23.59 13.84
C GLU A 611 -24.29 -22.25 13.84
N PRO A 612 -24.44 -21.59 12.68
CA PRO A 612 -25.12 -20.30 12.61
C PRO A 612 -26.64 -20.45 12.64
N PHE A 613 -27.17 -21.54 12.06
CA PHE A 613 -28.59 -21.77 11.84
C PHE A 613 -29.19 -22.77 12.84
N PRO A 614 -30.35 -22.48 13.46
CA PRO A 614 -30.93 -23.37 14.47
C PRO A 614 -31.35 -24.75 13.94
N ASN A 615 -30.90 -25.81 14.62
CA ASN A 615 -31.24 -27.23 14.35
C ASN A 615 -30.83 -27.75 12.96
N THR A 616 -29.92 -27.07 12.28
CA THR A 616 -29.40 -27.46 10.96
C THR A 616 -27.89 -27.29 10.93
N THR A 617 -27.21 -27.88 9.95
CA THR A 617 -25.76 -27.69 9.76
C THR A 617 -25.45 -27.10 8.40
N TRP A 618 -24.65 -26.04 8.38
CA TRP A 618 -24.09 -25.47 7.15
C TRP A 618 -22.84 -26.20 6.65
N LEU A 619 -22.40 -27.26 7.34
CA LEU A 619 -21.24 -28.04 6.93
C LEU A 619 -21.62 -28.99 5.80
N LEU A 620 -20.76 -29.08 4.80
CA LEU A 620 -20.91 -30.06 3.72
C LEU A 620 -20.71 -31.48 4.27
N PRO A 621 -21.66 -32.41 4.08
CA PRO A 621 -21.50 -33.80 4.53
C PRO A 621 -20.29 -34.49 3.92
N SER A 622 -19.66 -35.38 4.69
CA SER A 622 -18.47 -36.12 4.26
C SER A 622 -18.74 -37.13 3.14
N ASP A 623 -20.01 -37.54 2.96
CA ASP A 623 -20.49 -38.43 1.90
C ASP A 623 -20.91 -37.68 0.62
N PHE A 624 -20.57 -36.39 0.50
CA PHE A 624 -20.83 -35.61 -0.71
C PHE A 624 -20.13 -36.25 -1.93
N PRO A 625 -20.84 -36.44 -3.06
CA PRO A 625 -20.39 -37.34 -4.13
C PRO A 625 -19.22 -36.83 -4.97
N ILE A 626 -18.84 -35.55 -4.84
CA ILE A 626 -17.71 -34.98 -5.55
C ILE A 626 -16.44 -35.22 -4.71
N THR A 627 -15.70 -36.28 -5.03
CA THR A 627 -14.56 -36.78 -4.21
C THR A 627 -13.30 -35.91 -4.28
N HIS A 628 -13.28 -34.90 -5.14
CA HIS A 628 -12.11 -34.06 -5.44
C HIS A 628 -12.36 -32.56 -5.22
N VAL A 629 -13.25 -32.19 -4.29
CA VAL A 629 -13.68 -30.79 -4.10
C VAL A 629 -12.52 -29.80 -3.90
N THR A 630 -11.40 -30.24 -3.32
CA THR A 630 -10.21 -29.42 -3.09
C THR A 630 -9.27 -29.30 -4.30
N SER A 631 -9.45 -30.11 -5.34
CA SER A 631 -8.63 -30.10 -6.57
C SER A 631 -9.40 -29.67 -7.82
N ILE A 632 -10.61 -29.10 -7.68
CA ILE A 632 -11.44 -28.51 -8.77
C ILE A 632 -10.84 -27.19 -9.29
N PHE A 633 -9.52 -27.05 -9.31
CA PHE A 633 -8.86 -25.79 -9.66
C PHE A 633 -8.19 -25.83 -11.03
N ASP A 634 -8.47 -24.75 -11.76
CA ASP A 634 -8.09 -24.30 -13.10
C ASP A 634 -8.42 -25.18 -14.31
N LYS A 635 -8.37 -26.51 -14.20
CA LYS A 635 -8.54 -27.42 -15.34
C LYS A 635 -9.88 -28.16 -15.41
N ASP A 636 -10.82 -27.88 -14.52
CA ASP A 636 -12.15 -28.52 -14.56
C ASP A 636 -12.91 -28.10 -15.83
N PRO A 637 -13.38 -29.04 -16.66
CA PRO A 637 -14.14 -28.73 -17.86
C PRO A 637 -15.49 -28.03 -17.55
N ASN A 638 -16.04 -28.21 -16.35
CA ASN A 638 -17.30 -27.60 -15.91
C ASN A 638 -17.12 -26.19 -15.31
N ARG A 639 -15.91 -25.62 -15.36
CA ARG A 639 -15.67 -24.24 -14.92
C ARG A 639 -16.47 -23.28 -15.80
N TYR A 640 -17.31 -22.44 -15.19
CA TYR A 640 -18.16 -21.48 -15.90
C TYR A 640 -17.40 -20.63 -16.94
N GLY A 641 -16.20 -20.14 -16.60
CA GLY A 641 -15.36 -19.40 -17.55
C GLY A 641 -14.85 -20.21 -18.75
N ASN A 642 -14.60 -21.51 -18.58
CA ASN A 642 -14.23 -22.41 -19.69
C ASN A 642 -15.45 -22.68 -20.59
N LEU A 643 -16.63 -22.92 -19.99
CA LEU A 643 -17.88 -23.11 -20.74
C LEU A 643 -18.24 -21.88 -21.59
N LEU A 644 -18.03 -20.67 -21.04
CA LEU A 644 -18.21 -19.42 -21.79
C LEU A 644 -17.18 -19.26 -22.92
N ARG A 645 -15.92 -19.61 -22.68
CA ARG A 645 -14.84 -19.52 -23.68
C ARG A 645 -15.06 -20.48 -24.85
N ASP A 646 -15.49 -21.70 -24.55
CA ASP A 646 -15.59 -22.77 -25.55
C ASP A 646 -16.91 -22.71 -26.34
N LYS A 647 -17.72 -21.63 -26.17
CA LYS A 647 -19.03 -21.40 -26.79
C LYS A 647 -19.96 -22.61 -26.71
N ILE A 648 -19.81 -23.44 -25.67
CA ILE A 648 -20.75 -24.52 -25.42
C ILE A 648 -22.05 -23.82 -25.05
N SER A 649 -23.05 -23.91 -25.93
CA SER A 649 -24.37 -23.37 -25.65
C SER A 649 -24.90 -24.09 -24.41
N VAL A 650 -24.85 -23.42 -23.26
CA VAL A 650 -25.69 -23.77 -22.13
C VAL A 650 -27.11 -23.35 -22.55
N MET A 651 -27.75 -24.18 -23.39
CA MET A 651 -29.16 -24.04 -23.71
C MET A 651 -29.95 -24.30 -22.43
N THR A 652 -30.70 -23.27 -22.03
CA THR A 652 -31.96 -23.26 -21.26
C THR A 652 -32.21 -24.38 -20.26
#